data_AF-A0ABD2PBM2-F1
#
_entry.id   AF-A0ABD2PBM2-F1
#
_cell.length_a   1.000
_cell.length_b   1.000
_cell.length_c   1.000
_cell.angle_alpha   90.00
_cell.angle_beta   90.00
_cell.angle_gamma   90.00
#
_symmetry.space_group_name_H-M   'P 1'
#
loop_
_entity.id
_entity.type
_entity.pdbx_description
1 polymer ?
#
loop_
_entity_poly.entity_id
_entity_poly.type
_entity_poly.pdbx_seq_one_letter_code
_entity_poly.pdbx_strand_id
1 'polypeptide(L)'
;MLFFHSLIWCNCKETEKHIEHALKLYKMSPNKVEIIAGIGVEMFQYHNQIALKKFCEQVKLSVKWWKIVKNYDINYNKFFKVDSKERLQLMLQTDNFCAKQIKEYCTDFNLGEIQTYYLIYLRTVLLNWKPKYEITTNCAGKRVLAMEENQDQQLFQKCKKIISLIEDKVKVEKMLQELWSQVNFYHYEVFMCILDISEQHTHVHLEYMLHFLKGYNRINAPGDTEQETWFSAFPESLSIDPLSEFRVLFNTSILDSKDIWNIIRKEISLKNYDVWFSAVEAFNHLTVDDVCSYLVKELVAQGVLKTIKPGDWFHTQQTSLFTEIDNCLQHMDNEEMKKTTAAYCLLCNTPEGADQVTIAKITYRYAQEYRNAEPDSCKSISFTKVEKKYQRCLSLQILHKNKLADQIYLDLILNIDQLLEALYQDVRIIKRAEHVDPYCPDINKAADELAEVFGSDIVAFRKKLIVDCLLDSNLGNSSSEMSSIFCRNLNIVNKDQSTSSENNLKRAAYICLSNLKFWQEYLFRVGYVSDDSNFFLRSRALKCLLAISNSETIQKLTTLSMESFMKIIENLTLSSITSKFSLQVDSNQSWKNITKKLAQIGNPDSIRALAEVCMLLKISQVNYWEYIIVNAEHFGMFSALRKYLEFTETQDYRYEKFYIRTWESLIDHSINTSLNMREEEMEKACWKIYFCAQMSSITFTQSRKIIQ
;
A
#
# COMPACT_ATOMS: atom_id res chain seq x y z
N MET A 1 52.59 -79.95 -4.95
CA MET A 1 53.63 -81.01 -5.06
C MET A 1 53.59 -81.75 -6.38
N LEU A 2 52.53 -82.50 -6.73
CA LEU A 2 52.48 -83.25 -8.00
C LEU A 2 52.68 -82.37 -9.25
N PHE A 3 52.04 -81.19 -9.28
CA PHE A 3 52.19 -80.22 -10.37
C PHE A 3 53.60 -79.60 -10.47
N PHE A 4 54.29 -79.42 -9.34
CA PHE A 4 55.66 -78.90 -9.31
C PHE A 4 56.63 -79.96 -9.84
N HIS A 5 56.48 -81.21 -9.38
CA HIS A 5 57.30 -82.32 -9.86
C HIS A 5 57.11 -82.60 -11.35
N SER A 6 55.91 -82.43 -11.93
CA SER A 6 55.70 -82.57 -13.37
C SER A 6 56.39 -81.48 -14.19
N LEU A 7 56.59 -80.28 -13.63
CA LEU A 7 57.18 -79.14 -14.35
C LEU A 7 58.72 -79.18 -14.36
N ILE A 8 59.36 -79.80 -13.36
CA ILE A 8 60.83 -79.98 -13.30
C ILE A 8 61.40 -80.70 -14.53
N TRP A 9 60.61 -81.60 -15.13
CA TRP A 9 61.03 -82.40 -16.30
C TRP A 9 60.70 -81.76 -17.65
N CYS A 10 60.02 -80.60 -17.66
CA CYS A 10 59.63 -79.89 -18.86
C CYS A 10 60.71 -78.89 -19.31
N ASN A 11 60.77 -78.59 -20.61
CA ASN A 11 61.58 -77.46 -21.08
C ASN A 11 60.92 -76.12 -20.68
N CYS A 12 61.66 -75.01 -20.79
CA CYS A 12 61.18 -73.69 -20.35
C CYS A 12 59.89 -73.23 -21.06
N LYS A 13 59.75 -73.52 -22.37
CA LYS A 13 58.55 -73.16 -23.16
C LYS A 13 57.32 -73.98 -22.79
N GLU A 14 57.51 -75.26 -22.45
CA GLU A 14 56.43 -76.13 -21.96
C GLU A 14 56.01 -75.70 -20.55
N THR A 15 56.97 -75.37 -19.69
CA THR A 15 56.73 -74.85 -18.35
C THR A 15 55.90 -73.56 -18.39
N GLU A 16 56.24 -72.64 -19.29
CA GLU A 16 55.45 -71.43 -19.57
C GLU A 16 54.01 -71.75 -19.96
N LYS A 17 53.79 -72.60 -20.98
CA LYS A 17 52.45 -72.99 -21.42
C LYS A 17 51.63 -73.66 -20.33
N HIS A 18 52.24 -74.52 -19.51
CA HIS A 18 51.55 -75.20 -18.42
C HIS A 18 51.15 -74.24 -17.29
N ILE A 19 52.02 -73.30 -16.93
CA ILE A 19 51.72 -72.28 -15.93
C ILE A 19 50.62 -71.34 -16.46
N GLU A 20 50.72 -70.86 -17.70
CA GLU A 20 49.66 -70.02 -18.30
C GLU A 20 48.31 -70.73 -18.37
N HIS A 21 48.30 -72.01 -18.78
CA HIS A 21 47.09 -72.81 -18.84
C HIS A 21 46.48 -73.02 -17.45
N ALA A 22 47.30 -73.31 -16.45
CA ALA A 22 46.86 -73.47 -15.07
C ALA A 22 46.31 -72.16 -14.47
N LEU A 23 46.96 -71.02 -14.74
CA LEU A 23 46.47 -69.69 -14.33
C LEU A 23 45.13 -69.35 -14.99
N LYS A 24 44.92 -69.72 -16.27
CA LYS A 24 43.64 -69.55 -16.98
C LYS A 24 42.54 -70.44 -16.40
N LEU A 25 42.83 -71.72 -16.16
CA LEU A 25 41.87 -72.68 -15.61
C LEU A 25 41.39 -72.30 -14.21
N TYR A 26 42.31 -71.87 -13.34
CA TYR A 26 42.00 -71.56 -11.95
C TYR A 26 41.77 -70.07 -11.68
N LYS A 27 41.51 -69.27 -12.73
CA LYS A 27 41.37 -67.81 -12.64
C LYS A 27 40.40 -67.34 -11.54
N MET A 28 39.35 -68.10 -11.23
CA MET A 28 38.35 -67.75 -10.21
C MET A 28 38.71 -68.23 -8.77
N SER A 29 39.85 -68.88 -8.58
CA SER A 29 40.29 -69.43 -7.30
C SER A 29 41.58 -68.74 -6.83
N PRO A 30 41.52 -67.62 -6.10
CA PRO A 30 42.70 -66.81 -5.76
C PRO A 30 43.77 -67.62 -5.03
N ASN A 31 43.41 -68.50 -4.09
CA ASN A 31 44.37 -69.35 -3.38
C ASN A 31 45.12 -70.33 -4.31
N LYS A 32 44.45 -70.87 -5.34
CA LYS A 32 45.09 -71.76 -6.32
C LYS A 32 46.00 -70.95 -7.26
N VAL A 33 45.56 -69.77 -7.69
CA VAL A 33 46.35 -68.85 -8.52
C VAL A 33 47.64 -68.43 -7.82
N GLU A 34 47.59 -68.13 -6.52
CA GLU A 34 48.77 -67.78 -5.72
C GLU A 34 49.78 -68.94 -5.63
N ILE A 35 49.30 -70.17 -5.42
CA ILE A 35 50.17 -71.36 -5.36
C ILE A 35 50.80 -71.62 -6.73
N ILE A 36 50.04 -71.53 -7.82
CA ILE A 36 50.52 -71.72 -9.19
C ILE A 36 51.54 -70.64 -9.57
N ALA A 37 51.26 -69.38 -9.22
CA ALA A 37 52.20 -68.28 -9.43
C ALA A 37 53.47 -68.46 -8.59
N GLY A 38 53.37 -68.92 -7.34
CA GLY A 38 54.52 -69.25 -6.50
C GLY A 38 55.41 -70.33 -7.10
N ILE A 39 54.80 -71.42 -7.58
CA ILE A 39 55.49 -72.47 -8.35
C ILE A 39 56.16 -71.89 -9.60
N GLY A 40 55.50 -70.99 -10.31
CA GLY A 40 56.06 -70.32 -11.49
C GLY A 40 57.27 -69.46 -11.18
N VAL A 41 57.27 -68.70 -10.07
CA VAL A 41 58.44 -67.91 -9.63
C VAL A 41 59.65 -68.81 -9.40
N GLU A 42 59.48 -69.93 -8.69
CA GLU A 42 60.56 -70.88 -8.40
C GLU A 42 61.09 -71.54 -9.68
N MET A 43 60.20 -71.96 -10.58
CA MET A 43 60.57 -72.61 -11.85
C MET A 43 61.27 -71.65 -12.83
N PHE A 44 60.78 -70.43 -13.00
CA PHE A 44 61.43 -69.45 -13.88
C PHE A 44 62.72 -68.88 -13.30
N GLN A 45 62.88 -68.91 -11.97
CA GLN A 45 64.16 -68.67 -11.33
C GLN A 45 65.16 -69.78 -11.66
N TYR A 46 64.75 -71.05 -11.61
CA TYR A 46 65.59 -72.18 -12.01
C TYR A 46 66.03 -72.11 -13.48
N HIS A 47 65.14 -71.62 -14.37
CA HIS A 47 65.44 -71.44 -15.80
C HIS A 47 66.07 -70.07 -16.18
N ASN A 48 66.45 -69.23 -15.21
CA ASN A 48 67.00 -67.87 -15.42
C ASN A 48 66.13 -66.94 -16.32
N GLN A 49 64.80 -67.12 -16.33
CA GLN A 49 63.88 -66.28 -17.10
C GLN A 49 63.33 -65.13 -16.25
N ILE A 50 64.03 -63.98 -16.29
CA ILE A 50 63.71 -62.82 -15.44
C ILE A 50 62.33 -62.23 -15.75
N ALA A 51 61.91 -62.17 -17.02
CA ALA A 51 60.62 -61.60 -17.41
C ALA A 51 59.43 -62.42 -16.91
N LEU A 52 59.47 -63.75 -17.09
CA LEU A 52 58.42 -64.68 -16.66
C LEU A 52 58.35 -64.81 -15.13
N LYS A 53 59.51 -64.75 -14.45
CA LYS A 53 59.58 -64.65 -13.00
C LYS A 53 58.84 -63.39 -12.51
N LYS A 54 59.15 -62.22 -13.07
CA LYS A 54 58.48 -60.95 -12.72
C LYS A 54 56.97 -61.00 -12.96
N PHE A 55 56.52 -61.64 -14.05
CA PHE A 55 55.10 -61.84 -14.32
C PHE A 55 54.42 -62.66 -13.20
N CYS A 56 55.02 -63.79 -12.79
CA CYS A 56 54.47 -64.61 -11.71
C CYS A 56 54.49 -63.88 -10.35
N GLU A 57 55.52 -63.08 -10.07
CA GLU A 57 55.58 -62.22 -8.88
C GLU A 57 54.45 -61.18 -8.88
N GLN A 58 54.17 -60.54 -10.02
CA GLN A 58 53.06 -59.59 -10.16
C GLN A 58 51.69 -60.25 -9.97
N VAL A 59 51.50 -61.47 -10.49
CA VAL A 59 50.26 -62.24 -10.27
C VAL A 59 50.09 -62.57 -8.79
N LYS A 60 51.16 -63.00 -8.11
CA LYS A 60 51.16 -63.29 -6.67
C LYS A 60 50.82 -62.05 -5.85
N LEU A 61 51.42 -60.90 -6.14
CA LEU A 61 51.13 -59.63 -5.49
C LEU A 61 49.68 -59.18 -5.74
N SER A 62 49.18 -59.35 -6.96
CA SER A 62 47.77 -59.04 -7.28
C SER A 62 46.82 -59.89 -6.44
N VAL A 63 47.11 -61.17 -6.21
CA VAL A 63 46.32 -62.03 -5.32
C VAL A 63 46.42 -61.61 -3.85
N LYS A 64 47.61 -61.22 -3.37
CA LYS A 64 47.80 -60.67 -2.01
C LYS A 64 46.87 -59.48 -1.78
N TRP A 65 46.87 -58.52 -2.71
CA TRP A 65 46.03 -57.34 -2.61
C TRP A 65 44.56 -57.63 -2.79
N TRP A 66 44.19 -58.56 -3.67
CA TRP A 66 42.81 -59.04 -3.76
C TRP A 66 42.31 -59.57 -2.41
N LYS A 67 43.11 -60.34 -1.67
CA LYS A 67 42.70 -60.84 -0.34
C LYS A 67 42.45 -59.73 0.69
N ILE A 68 43.15 -58.60 0.57
CA ILE A 68 42.96 -57.42 1.43
C ILE A 68 41.66 -56.71 1.05
N VAL A 69 41.39 -56.56 -0.25
CA VAL A 69 40.23 -55.79 -0.75
C VAL A 69 39.00 -56.63 -1.09
N LYS A 70 39.03 -57.95 -0.88
CA LYS A 70 37.92 -58.87 -1.22
C LYS A 70 36.59 -58.50 -0.54
N ASN A 71 36.67 -57.80 0.60
CA ASN A 71 35.52 -57.34 1.37
C ASN A 71 35.09 -55.92 0.98
N TYR A 72 35.76 -55.31 0.00
CA TYR A 72 35.36 -54.03 -0.58
C TYR A 72 34.51 -54.30 -1.82
N ASP A 73 33.67 -53.34 -2.22
CA ASP A 73 32.74 -53.45 -3.36
C ASP A 73 33.45 -53.39 -4.73
N ILE A 74 34.57 -54.11 -4.87
CA ILE A 74 35.36 -54.17 -6.11
C ILE A 74 35.09 -55.51 -6.80
N ASN A 75 34.64 -55.45 -8.06
CA ASN A 75 34.41 -56.65 -8.85
C ASN A 75 35.73 -57.41 -9.13
N TYR A 76 35.76 -58.71 -8.82
CA TYR A 76 36.91 -59.61 -9.04
C TYR A 76 37.45 -59.52 -10.48
N ASN A 77 36.57 -59.61 -11.48
CA ASN A 77 36.97 -59.60 -12.88
C ASN A 77 37.53 -58.24 -13.31
N LYS A 78 37.04 -57.14 -12.74
CA LYS A 78 37.56 -55.79 -13.01
C LYS A 78 38.97 -55.64 -12.42
N PHE A 79 39.16 -56.06 -11.17
CA PHE A 79 40.42 -55.93 -10.44
C PHE A 79 41.62 -56.62 -11.13
N PHE A 80 41.43 -57.82 -11.68
CA PHE A 80 42.50 -58.57 -12.35
C PHE A 80 42.68 -58.21 -13.83
N LYS A 81 41.78 -57.43 -14.44
CA LYS A 81 41.89 -56.98 -15.85
C LYS A 81 42.71 -55.70 -16.01
N VAL A 82 42.67 -54.83 -15.01
CA VAL A 82 43.34 -53.53 -15.02
C VAL A 82 44.81 -53.64 -14.63
N ASP A 83 45.61 -52.62 -14.97
CA ASP A 83 47.02 -52.57 -14.59
C ASP A 83 47.22 -52.25 -13.08
N SER A 84 48.46 -52.18 -12.61
CA SER A 84 48.75 -51.88 -11.21
C SER A 84 48.36 -50.46 -10.78
N LYS A 85 48.37 -49.48 -11.69
CA LYS A 85 48.04 -48.07 -11.42
C LYS A 85 46.53 -47.84 -11.36
N GLU A 86 45.80 -48.32 -12.35
CA GLU A 86 44.34 -48.32 -12.43
C GLU A 86 43.74 -49.13 -11.27
N ARG A 87 44.35 -50.26 -10.89
CA ARG A 87 43.92 -51.03 -9.72
C ARG A 87 44.03 -50.21 -8.44
N LEU A 88 45.12 -49.45 -8.26
CA LEU A 88 45.25 -48.54 -7.12
C LEU A 88 44.14 -47.49 -7.14
N GLN A 89 43.87 -46.86 -8.27
CA GLN A 89 42.76 -45.90 -8.41
C GLN A 89 41.40 -46.51 -8.03
N LEU A 90 41.11 -47.75 -8.46
CA LEU A 90 39.89 -48.46 -8.04
C LEU A 90 39.82 -48.69 -6.53
N MET A 91 40.96 -48.96 -5.89
CA MET A 91 41.02 -49.11 -4.42
C MET A 91 40.85 -47.77 -3.69
N LEU A 92 41.41 -46.68 -4.24
CA LEU A 92 41.27 -45.33 -3.67
C LEU A 92 39.81 -44.84 -3.67
N GLN A 93 39.00 -45.32 -4.61
CA GLN A 93 37.56 -45.03 -4.67
C GLN A 93 36.75 -45.66 -3.52
N THR A 94 37.35 -46.55 -2.73
CA THR A 94 36.67 -47.22 -1.61
C THR A 94 36.96 -46.53 -0.27
N ASP A 95 35.93 -46.40 0.58
CA ASP A 95 36.05 -45.69 1.87
C ASP A 95 36.95 -46.40 2.89
N ASN A 96 37.19 -47.69 2.70
CA ASN A 96 37.91 -48.55 3.63
C ASN A 96 39.43 -48.60 3.39
N PHE A 97 39.94 -47.97 2.32
CA PHE A 97 41.36 -47.93 2.03
C PHE A 97 42.04 -46.79 2.80
N CYS A 98 43.23 -47.02 3.36
CA CYS A 98 43.95 -46.04 4.18
C CYS A 98 45.34 -45.67 3.64
N ALA A 99 45.89 -44.54 4.11
CA ALA A 99 47.19 -44.03 3.66
C ALA A 99 48.35 -45.02 3.86
N LYS A 100 48.32 -45.85 4.92
CA LYS A 100 49.34 -46.90 5.13
C LYS A 100 49.30 -47.95 4.01
N GLN A 101 48.11 -48.37 3.61
CA GLN A 101 47.92 -49.35 2.53
C GLN A 101 48.35 -48.79 1.16
N ILE A 102 48.20 -47.48 0.92
CA ILE A 102 48.74 -46.82 -0.29
C ILE A 102 50.26 -46.99 -0.34
N LYS A 103 50.95 -46.67 0.77
CA LYS A 103 52.41 -46.81 0.85
C LYS A 103 52.85 -48.25 0.59
N GLU A 104 52.22 -49.21 1.26
CA GLU A 104 52.51 -50.65 1.11
C GLU A 104 52.26 -51.14 -0.33
N TYR A 105 51.17 -50.70 -0.96
CA TYR A 105 50.85 -51.06 -2.35
C TYR A 105 51.88 -50.50 -3.33
N CYS A 106 52.24 -49.23 -3.16
CA CYS A 106 53.25 -48.59 -3.99
C CYS A 106 54.62 -49.26 -3.84
N THR A 107 54.98 -49.71 -2.62
CA THR A 107 56.22 -50.48 -2.42
C THR A 107 56.16 -51.87 -3.05
N ASP A 108 55.04 -52.57 -2.95
CA ASP A 108 54.88 -53.92 -3.51
C ASP A 108 55.00 -53.92 -5.05
N PHE A 109 54.44 -52.90 -5.72
CA PHE A 109 54.44 -52.79 -7.18
C PHE A 109 55.53 -51.86 -7.75
N ASN A 110 56.46 -51.37 -6.91
CA ASN A 110 57.53 -50.42 -7.28
C ASN A 110 57.01 -49.15 -7.99
N LEU A 111 55.92 -48.58 -7.48
CA LEU A 111 55.39 -47.30 -7.94
C LEU A 111 56.14 -46.15 -7.25
N GLY A 112 57.03 -45.47 -7.99
CA GLY A 112 57.87 -44.39 -7.45
C GLY A 112 57.15 -43.09 -7.08
N GLU A 113 55.89 -42.92 -7.49
CA GLU A 113 55.13 -41.67 -7.38
C GLU A 113 54.15 -41.65 -6.18
N ILE A 114 54.61 -42.02 -4.99
CA ILE A 114 53.76 -42.13 -3.79
C ILE A 114 53.04 -40.80 -3.48
N GLN A 115 53.73 -39.67 -3.65
CA GLN A 115 53.18 -38.32 -3.43
C GLN A 115 51.96 -38.04 -4.32
N THR A 116 51.99 -38.45 -5.59
CA THR A 116 50.88 -38.32 -6.53
C THR A 116 49.66 -39.12 -6.05
N TYR A 117 49.87 -40.33 -5.53
CA TYR A 117 48.77 -41.16 -5.04
C TYR A 117 48.16 -40.64 -3.73
N TYR A 118 48.92 -39.97 -2.86
CA TYR A 118 48.35 -39.28 -1.71
C TYR A 118 47.49 -38.07 -2.12
N LEU A 119 47.90 -37.31 -3.14
CA LEU A 119 47.08 -36.24 -3.71
C LEU A 119 45.78 -36.79 -4.32
N ILE A 120 45.86 -37.87 -5.10
CA ILE A 120 44.67 -38.54 -5.67
C ILE A 120 43.77 -39.07 -4.55
N TYR A 121 44.35 -39.63 -3.48
CA TYR A 121 43.58 -40.12 -2.34
C TYR A 121 42.87 -38.99 -1.60
N LEU A 122 43.55 -37.89 -1.30
CA LEU A 122 42.94 -36.70 -0.69
C LEU A 122 41.78 -36.18 -1.55
N ARG A 123 42.00 -36.09 -2.87
CA ARG A 123 40.98 -35.70 -3.85
C ARG A 123 39.76 -36.61 -3.78
N THR A 124 39.99 -37.92 -3.74
CA THR A 124 38.93 -38.93 -3.70
C THR A 124 38.16 -38.90 -2.38
N VAL A 125 38.85 -38.66 -1.25
CA VAL A 125 38.22 -38.52 0.07
C VAL A 125 37.26 -37.34 0.11
N LEU A 126 37.62 -36.20 -0.48
CA LEU A 126 36.76 -35.01 -0.51
C LEU A 126 35.57 -35.17 -1.46
N LEU A 127 35.78 -35.72 -2.67
CA LEU A 127 34.72 -35.87 -3.68
C LEU A 127 33.70 -36.97 -3.34
N ASN A 128 34.16 -38.08 -2.75
CA ASN A 128 33.28 -39.21 -2.43
C ASN A 128 32.62 -39.08 -1.07
N TRP A 129 32.98 -38.07 -0.28
CA TRP A 129 32.38 -37.85 1.03
C TRP A 129 30.89 -37.56 0.87
N LYS A 130 30.09 -38.22 1.72
CA LYS A 130 28.64 -38.02 1.81
C LYS A 130 28.26 -37.70 3.25
N PRO A 131 27.42 -36.68 3.48
CA PRO A 131 26.91 -36.40 4.81
C PRO A 131 26.03 -37.55 5.28
N LYS A 132 26.14 -37.92 6.56
CA LYS A 132 25.16 -38.83 7.18
C LYS A 132 24.19 -37.99 7.98
N TYR A 133 22.91 -38.18 7.69
CA TYR A 133 21.82 -37.39 8.24
C TYR A 133 20.59 -38.27 8.45
N GLU A 134 19.72 -37.82 9.34
CA GLU A 134 18.41 -38.39 9.61
C GLU A 134 17.34 -37.35 9.32
N ILE A 135 16.21 -37.77 8.74
CA ILE A 135 15.07 -36.88 8.49
C ILE A 135 14.07 -37.13 9.60
N THR A 136 13.96 -36.16 10.51
CA THR A 136 13.03 -36.20 11.63
C THR A 136 11.80 -35.37 11.31
N THR A 137 10.71 -35.57 12.07
CA THR A 137 9.50 -34.74 11.95
C THR A 137 9.38 -33.89 13.20
N ASN A 138 9.25 -32.58 13.05
CA ASN A 138 9.09 -31.68 14.18
C ASN A 138 7.68 -31.77 14.78
N CYS A 139 7.45 -31.10 15.92
CA CYS A 139 6.16 -31.06 16.60
C CYS A 139 5.01 -30.45 15.76
N ALA A 140 5.33 -29.73 14.68
CA ALA A 140 4.39 -29.15 13.74
C ALA A 140 4.14 -30.02 12.50
N GLY A 141 4.69 -31.24 12.44
CA GLY A 141 4.53 -32.16 11.31
C GLY A 141 5.45 -31.88 10.11
N LYS A 142 6.38 -30.93 10.20
CA LYS A 142 7.34 -30.60 9.12
C LYS A 142 8.58 -31.50 9.20
N ARG A 143 9.06 -31.99 8.07
CA ARG A 143 10.32 -32.75 7.95
C ARG A 143 11.50 -31.81 8.18
N VAL A 144 12.45 -32.23 9.01
CA VAL A 144 13.66 -31.47 9.37
C VAL A 144 14.88 -32.36 9.22
N LEU A 145 15.95 -31.79 8.66
CA LEU A 145 17.24 -32.44 8.50
C LEU A 145 18.02 -32.40 9.82
N ALA A 146 18.33 -33.57 10.37
CA ALA A 146 19.24 -33.72 11.51
C ALA A 146 20.57 -34.31 11.01
N MET A 147 21.64 -33.52 11.09
CA MET A 147 22.99 -33.97 10.72
C MET A 147 23.64 -34.66 11.92
N GLU A 148 24.42 -35.72 11.68
CA GLU A 148 25.24 -36.31 12.75
C GLU A 148 26.31 -35.30 13.21
N GLU A 149 26.52 -35.21 14.51
CA GLU A 149 27.48 -34.27 15.10
C GLU A 149 28.93 -34.61 14.73
N ASN A 150 29.78 -33.57 14.61
CA ASN A 150 31.23 -33.66 14.41
C ASN A 150 31.71 -34.33 13.10
N GLN A 151 30.85 -34.52 12.10
CA GLN A 151 31.26 -35.10 10.81
C GLN A 151 32.28 -34.22 10.05
N ASP A 152 32.12 -32.91 10.13
CA ASP A 152 33.03 -31.91 9.57
C ASP A 152 34.43 -32.03 10.20
N GLN A 153 34.50 -32.09 11.53
CA GLN A 153 35.76 -32.29 12.25
C GLN A 153 36.40 -33.64 11.91
N GLN A 154 35.62 -34.71 11.78
CA GLN A 154 36.13 -36.02 11.38
C GLN A 154 36.75 -36.00 9.97
N LEU A 155 36.07 -35.36 9.01
CA LEU A 155 36.58 -35.16 7.66
C LEU A 155 37.87 -34.34 7.68
N PHE A 156 37.87 -33.20 8.36
CA PHE A 156 39.03 -32.33 8.48
C PHE A 156 40.24 -33.05 9.08
N GLN A 157 40.05 -33.82 10.17
CA GLN A 157 41.12 -34.62 10.78
C GLN A 157 41.65 -35.71 9.85
N LYS A 158 40.78 -36.34 9.05
CA LYS A 158 41.19 -37.33 8.04
C LYS A 158 42.04 -36.66 6.95
N CYS A 159 41.61 -35.51 6.43
CA CYS A 159 42.35 -34.75 5.43
C CYS A 159 43.70 -34.26 5.97
N LYS A 160 43.74 -33.69 7.19
CA LYS A 160 44.97 -33.22 7.83
C LYS A 160 46.01 -34.33 8.01
N LYS A 161 45.58 -35.55 8.36
CA LYS A 161 46.46 -36.73 8.43
C LYS A 161 47.08 -37.06 7.06
N ILE A 162 46.30 -36.98 5.98
CA ILE A 162 46.81 -37.25 4.62
C ILE A 162 47.78 -36.15 4.19
N ILE A 163 47.43 -34.88 4.42
CA ILE A 163 48.25 -33.72 4.05
C ILE A 163 49.61 -33.75 4.77
N SER A 164 49.66 -34.21 6.02
CA SER A 164 50.93 -34.37 6.74
C SER A 164 51.92 -35.35 6.09
N LEU A 165 51.45 -36.22 5.19
CA LEU A 165 52.27 -37.16 4.42
C LEU A 165 52.72 -36.59 3.06
N ILE A 166 52.19 -35.43 2.67
CA ILE A 166 52.48 -34.77 1.40
C ILE A 166 53.55 -33.70 1.63
N GLU A 167 54.64 -33.80 0.88
CA GLU A 167 55.78 -32.87 1.02
C GLU A 167 55.51 -31.51 0.35
N ASP A 168 54.82 -31.52 -0.80
CA ASP A 168 54.57 -30.35 -1.63
C ASP A 168 53.18 -29.75 -1.35
N LYS A 169 53.14 -28.79 -0.43
CA LYS A 169 51.90 -28.09 -0.04
C LYS A 169 51.29 -27.24 -1.16
N VAL A 170 52.12 -26.71 -2.06
CA VAL A 170 51.65 -25.88 -3.18
C VAL A 170 50.79 -26.71 -4.14
N LYS A 171 51.17 -27.98 -4.38
CA LYS A 171 50.33 -28.91 -5.13
C LYS A 171 49.00 -29.22 -4.46
N VAL A 172 48.95 -29.24 -3.12
CA VAL A 172 47.71 -29.41 -2.37
C VAL A 172 46.79 -28.22 -2.63
N GLU A 173 47.28 -26.99 -2.48
CA GLU A 173 46.48 -25.77 -2.72
C GLU A 173 45.92 -25.71 -4.14
N LYS A 174 46.76 -25.96 -5.16
CA LYS A 174 46.30 -25.98 -6.56
C LYS A 174 45.22 -27.03 -6.81
N MET A 175 45.39 -28.22 -6.22
CA MET A 175 44.42 -29.30 -6.32
C MET A 175 43.09 -28.95 -5.63
N LEU A 176 43.13 -28.27 -4.48
CA LEU A 176 41.94 -27.78 -3.78
C LEU A 176 41.17 -26.72 -4.59
N GLN A 177 41.89 -25.81 -5.27
CA GLN A 177 41.27 -24.83 -6.18
C GLN A 177 40.56 -25.51 -7.37
N GLU A 178 41.19 -26.52 -7.99
CA GLU A 178 40.60 -27.30 -9.08
C GLU A 178 39.42 -28.17 -8.62
N LEU A 179 39.41 -28.57 -7.34
CA LEU A 179 38.33 -29.34 -6.73
C LEU A 179 37.07 -28.54 -6.47
N TRP A 180 37.20 -27.24 -6.19
CA TRP A 180 36.08 -26.38 -5.77
C TRP A 180 34.86 -26.49 -6.67
N SER A 181 35.06 -26.53 -7.99
CA SER A 181 33.98 -26.61 -9.00
C SER A 181 33.38 -28.02 -9.19
N GLN A 182 33.95 -29.04 -8.54
CA GLN A 182 33.54 -30.44 -8.69
C GLN A 182 32.82 -30.98 -7.44
N VAL A 183 32.88 -30.23 -6.33
CA VAL A 183 32.20 -30.59 -5.09
C VAL A 183 30.70 -30.37 -5.24
N ASN A 184 29.91 -31.31 -4.70
CA ASN A 184 28.46 -31.19 -4.63
C ASN A 184 28.06 -29.94 -3.82
N PHE A 185 27.23 -29.07 -4.42
CA PHE A 185 26.80 -27.78 -3.85
C PHE A 185 26.13 -27.88 -2.47
N TYR A 186 25.58 -29.04 -2.10
CA TYR A 186 24.90 -29.23 -0.81
C TYR A 186 25.81 -29.81 0.28
N HIS A 187 27.03 -30.22 -0.06
CA HIS A 187 28.00 -30.77 0.88
C HIS A 187 28.85 -29.65 1.52
N TYR A 188 28.19 -28.75 2.27
CA TYR A 188 28.82 -27.58 2.91
C TYR A 188 30.06 -27.94 3.73
N GLU A 189 30.05 -29.10 4.38
CA GLU A 189 31.15 -29.60 5.20
C GLU A 189 32.44 -29.81 4.39
N VAL A 190 32.33 -30.17 3.11
CA VAL A 190 33.49 -30.31 2.21
C VAL A 190 34.07 -28.94 1.88
N PHE A 191 33.22 -27.94 1.59
CA PHE A 191 33.68 -26.57 1.34
C PHE A 191 34.35 -25.95 2.57
N MET A 192 33.74 -26.10 3.75
CA MET A 192 34.33 -25.68 5.03
C MET A 192 35.69 -26.36 5.24
N CYS A 193 35.79 -27.68 5.01
CA CYS A 193 37.05 -28.40 5.12
C CYS A 193 38.10 -27.89 4.13
N ILE A 194 37.72 -27.51 2.90
CA ILE A 194 38.65 -26.95 1.91
C ILE A 194 39.17 -25.58 2.38
N LEU A 195 38.30 -24.72 2.91
CA LEU A 195 38.68 -23.41 3.46
C LEU A 195 39.60 -23.54 4.68
N ASP A 196 39.27 -24.44 5.61
CA ASP A 196 40.09 -24.70 6.80
C ASP A 196 41.49 -25.23 6.44
N ILE A 197 41.60 -26.03 5.37
CA ILE A 197 42.87 -26.58 4.90
C ILE A 197 43.71 -25.52 4.17
N SER A 198 43.07 -24.65 3.38
CA SER A 198 43.80 -23.65 2.61
C SER A 198 44.38 -22.54 3.49
N GLU A 199 43.96 -22.44 4.77
CA GLU A 199 44.38 -21.42 5.75
C GLU A 199 44.23 -19.98 5.19
N GLN A 200 43.42 -19.79 4.15
CA GLN A 200 43.27 -18.52 3.47
C GLN A 200 42.36 -17.60 4.28
N HIS A 201 42.97 -16.78 5.14
CA HIS A 201 42.29 -15.74 5.93
C HIS A 201 41.57 -14.68 5.05
N THR A 202 41.68 -14.79 3.72
CA THR A 202 41.04 -13.93 2.72
C THR A 202 39.59 -14.33 2.41
N HIS A 203 39.07 -15.44 2.94
CA HIS A 203 37.74 -15.97 2.59
C HIS A 203 36.70 -15.93 3.73
N VAL A 204 36.88 -15.04 4.73
CA VAL A 204 35.95 -14.86 5.87
C VAL A 204 34.49 -14.72 5.43
N HIS A 205 34.24 -14.05 4.30
CA HIS A 205 32.90 -13.90 3.72
C HIS A 205 32.27 -15.26 3.35
N LEU A 206 33.03 -16.17 2.73
CA LEU A 206 32.56 -17.49 2.32
C LEU A 206 32.28 -18.39 3.53
N GLU A 207 33.11 -18.31 4.56
CA GLU A 207 32.89 -19.02 5.83
C GLU A 207 31.59 -18.57 6.49
N TYR A 208 31.36 -17.25 6.53
CA TYR A 208 30.13 -16.68 7.09
C TYR A 208 28.89 -17.11 6.30
N MET A 209 28.95 -17.08 4.96
CA MET A 209 27.88 -17.60 4.09
C MET A 209 27.59 -19.08 4.38
N LEU A 210 28.62 -19.94 4.43
CA LEU A 210 28.45 -21.36 4.68
C LEU A 210 27.87 -21.65 6.06
N HIS A 211 28.30 -20.91 7.08
CA HIS A 211 27.73 -21.03 8.43
C HIS A 211 26.26 -20.65 8.46
N PHE A 212 25.87 -19.55 7.80
CA PHE A 212 24.47 -19.17 7.66
C PHE A 212 23.68 -20.26 6.93
N LEU A 213 24.13 -20.70 5.75
CA LEU A 213 23.44 -21.73 4.95
C LEU A 213 23.31 -23.06 5.69
N LYS A 214 24.32 -23.45 6.49
CA LYS A 214 24.28 -24.65 7.34
C LYS A 214 23.22 -24.56 8.44
N GLY A 215 22.98 -23.36 8.98
CA GLY A 215 21.95 -23.10 9.99
C GLY A 215 20.56 -22.82 9.42
N TYR A 216 20.48 -22.49 8.13
CA TYR A 216 19.24 -22.12 7.47
C TYR A 216 18.43 -23.35 7.01
N ASN A 217 17.16 -23.41 7.42
CA ASN A 217 16.24 -24.45 6.97
C ASN A 217 15.44 -23.95 5.78
N ARG A 218 15.57 -24.65 4.65
CA ARG A 218 14.87 -24.32 3.42
C ARG A 218 13.35 -24.31 3.58
N ILE A 219 12.68 -23.40 2.87
CA ILE A 219 11.23 -23.22 2.95
C ILE A 219 10.53 -23.82 1.74
N ASN A 220 11.05 -23.57 0.54
CA ASN A 220 10.44 -24.00 -0.72
C ASN A 220 11.37 -24.90 -1.52
N ALA A 221 10.82 -25.67 -2.45
CA ALA A 221 11.59 -26.58 -3.30
C ALA A 221 12.58 -25.83 -4.21
N PRO A 222 13.66 -26.50 -4.67
CA PRO A 222 14.65 -25.91 -5.57
C PRO A 222 14.03 -25.37 -6.84
N GLY A 223 14.42 -24.15 -7.19
CA GLY A 223 13.93 -23.46 -8.39
C GLY A 223 14.60 -23.94 -9.68
N ASP A 224 14.08 -23.49 -10.83
CA ASP A 224 14.55 -23.95 -12.13
C ASP A 224 16.02 -23.57 -12.38
N THR A 225 16.43 -22.36 -11.98
CA THR A 225 17.83 -21.92 -12.09
C THR A 225 18.80 -22.79 -11.28
N GLU A 226 18.38 -23.25 -10.10
CA GLU A 226 19.15 -24.16 -9.26
C GLU A 226 19.25 -25.55 -9.89
N GLN A 227 18.15 -26.06 -10.46
CA GLN A 227 18.14 -27.33 -11.18
C GLN A 227 19.02 -27.27 -12.44
N GLU A 228 18.92 -26.21 -13.24
CA GLU A 228 19.77 -26.00 -14.43
C GLU A 228 21.26 -25.96 -14.06
N THR A 229 21.59 -25.25 -12.98
CA THR A 229 22.97 -25.19 -12.46
C THR A 229 23.46 -26.57 -12.02
N TRP A 230 22.60 -27.34 -11.34
CA TRP A 230 22.91 -28.70 -10.94
C TRP A 230 23.21 -29.61 -12.14
N PHE A 231 22.31 -29.67 -13.12
CA PHE A 231 22.50 -30.55 -14.29
C PHE A 231 23.65 -30.09 -15.20
N SER A 232 24.00 -28.80 -15.19
CA SER A 232 25.18 -28.30 -15.88
C SER A 232 26.48 -28.75 -15.23
N ALA A 233 26.53 -28.77 -13.89
CA ALA A 233 27.71 -29.21 -13.13
C ALA A 233 27.82 -30.74 -13.04
N PHE A 234 26.69 -31.45 -13.00
CA PHE A 234 26.61 -32.90 -12.84
C PHE A 234 25.73 -33.55 -13.93
N PRO A 235 26.18 -33.55 -15.20
CA PRO A 235 25.37 -34.00 -16.35
C PRO A 235 25.03 -35.50 -16.31
N GLU A 236 25.80 -36.30 -15.56
CA GLU A 236 25.54 -37.74 -15.39
C GLU A 236 24.45 -38.04 -14.36
N SER A 237 23.97 -37.03 -13.61
CA SER A 237 22.96 -37.21 -12.59
C SER A 237 21.56 -37.30 -13.19
N LEU A 238 20.80 -38.34 -12.79
CA LEU A 238 19.41 -38.53 -13.21
C LEU A 238 18.40 -37.64 -12.47
N SER A 239 18.78 -37.11 -11.31
CA SER A 239 17.97 -36.23 -10.47
C SER A 239 18.84 -35.24 -9.71
N ILE A 240 18.21 -34.20 -9.15
CA ILE A 240 18.85 -33.32 -8.18
C ILE A 240 19.17 -34.09 -6.88
N ASP A 241 20.15 -33.62 -6.13
CA ASP A 241 20.49 -34.19 -4.83
C ASP A 241 19.30 -34.13 -3.86
N PRO A 242 18.99 -35.20 -3.11
CA PRO A 242 17.93 -35.19 -2.09
C PRO A 242 18.07 -34.10 -1.03
N LEU A 243 19.30 -33.65 -0.73
CA LEU A 243 19.54 -32.56 0.21
C LEU A 243 18.99 -31.21 -0.27
N SER A 244 18.73 -31.04 -1.57
CA SER A 244 18.14 -29.82 -2.12
C SER A 244 16.76 -29.47 -1.54
N GLU A 245 16.04 -30.45 -0.96
CA GLU A 245 14.77 -30.21 -0.24
C GLU A 245 14.99 -29.41 1.06
N PHE A 246 16.18 -29.51 1.66
CA PHE A 246 16.48 -28.97 3.00
C PHE A 246 17.56 -27.89 3.00
N ARG A 247 18.45 -27.91 2.01
CA ARG A 247 19.62 -27.03 1.86
C ARG A 247 19.52 -26.20 0.60
N VAL A 248 19.99 -24.97 0.66
CA VAL A 248 20.12 -24.07 -0.50
C VAL A 248 21.48 -24.32 -1.18
N LEU A 249 21.55 -24.35 -2.50
CA LEU A 249 22.83 -24.58 -3.19
C LEU A 249 23.92 -23.57 -2.72
N PHE A 250 25.14 -24.06 -2.44
CA PHE A 250 26.31 -23.20 -2.28
C PHE A 250 27.09 -23.14 -3.59
N ASN A 251 26.91 -22.05 -4.35
CA ASN A 251 27.65 -21.77 -5.57
C ASN A 251 27.93 -20.28 -5.66
N THR A 252 29.20 -19.91 -5.55
CA THR A 252 29.67 -18.53 -5.56
C THR A 252 29.32 -17.79 -6.86
N SER A 253 29.21 -18.48 -8.01
CA SER A 253 28.83 -17.82 -9.26
C SER A 253 27.40 -17.26 -9.25
N ILE A 254 26.52 -17.83 -8.43
CA ILE A 254 25.11 -17.39 -8.29
C ILE A 254 24.96 -16.51 -7.05
N LEU A 255 25.51 -16.96 -5.92
CA LEU A 255 25.34 -16.27 -4.64
C LEU A 255 26.08 -14.92 -4.60
N ASP A 256 27.22 -14.79 -5.29
CA ASP A 256 27.96 -13.52 -5.38
C ASP A 256 27.57 -12.68 -6.59
N SER A 257 26.53 -13.07 -7.33
CA SER A 257 26.03 -12.33 -8.49
C SER A 257 24.58 -11.85 -8.29
N LYS A 258 24.08 -11.07 -9.24
CA LYS A 258 22.67 -10.60 -9.21
C LYS A 258 21.66 -11.76 -9.33
N ASP A 259 22.11 -12.93 -9.76
CA ASP A 259 21.28 -14.12 -9.93
C ASP A 259 20.87 -14.76 -8.59
N ILE A 260 21.45 -14.33 -7.47
CA ILE A 260 21.02 -14.71 -6.11
C ILE A 260 19.50 -14.51 -5.91
N TRP A 261 18.92 -13.48 -6.55
CA TRP A 261 17.49 -13.22 -6.49
C TRP A 261 16.64 -14.36 -7.08
N ASN A 262 17.16 -15.14 -8.02
CA ASN A 262 16.44 -16.29 -8.57
C ASN A 262 16.24 -17.41 -7.53
N ILE A 263 17.12 -17.46 -6.52
CA ILE A 263 17.01 -18.35 -5.36
C ILE A 263 16.17 -17.68 -4.27
N ILE A 264 16.57 -16.49 -3.85
CA ILE A 264 16.04 -15.78 -2.68
C ILE A 264 14.54 -15.49 -2.79
N ARG A 265 14.02 -15.16 -3.98
CA ARG A 265 12.59 -14.84 -4.17
C ARG A 265 11.66 -15.97 -3.73
N LYS A 266 12.10 -17.23 -3.84
CA LYS A 266 11.33 -18.39 -3.39
C LYS A 266 11.52 -18.66 -1.89
N GLU A 267 12.51 -18.07 -1.24
CA GLU A 267 12.85 -18.36 0.16
C GLU A 267 12.31 -17.32 1.14
N ILE A 268 12.09 -16.07 0.71
CA ILE A 268 11.67 -14.97 1.59
C ILE A 268 10.16 -14.71 1.52
N SER A 269 9.56 -14.45 2.68
CA SER A 269 8.19 -14.01 2.89
C SER A 269 8.11 -13.00 4.03
N LEU A 270 6.95 -12.34 4.22
CA LEU A 270 6.71 -11.43 5.36
C LEU A 270 6.90 -12.08 6.74
N LYS A 271 6.94 -13.42 6.83
CA LYS A 271 7.03 -14.15 8.10
C LYS A 271 8.45 -14.55 8.51
N ASN A 272 9.43 -14.44 7.62
CA ASN A 272 10.75 -15.05 7.80
C ASN A 272 11.91 -14.25 7.17
N TYR A 273 11.65 -13.02 6.75
CA TYR A 273 12.65 -12.17 6.11
C TYR A 273 13.76 -11.75 7.07
N ASP A 274 13.45 -11.68 8.36
CA ASP A 274 14.33 -11.35 9.46
C ASP A 274 15.50 -12.34 9.57
N VAL A 275 15.27 -13.62 9.27
CA VAL A 275 16.31 -14.65 9.24
C VAL A 275 17.41 -14.30 8.25
N TRP A 276 17.03 -13.78 7.07
CA TRP A 276 17.97 -13.43 6.00
C TRP A 276 18.76 -12.15 6.30
N PHE A 277 18.27 -11.25 7.16
CA PHE A 277 18.99 -10.02 7.54
C PHE A 277 20.34 -10.31 8.18
N SER A 278 20.42 -11.38 8.99
CA SER A 278 21.68 -11.81 9.60
C SER A 278 22.77 -12.15 8.58
N ALA A 279 22.39 -12.49 7.34
CA ALA A 279 23.30 -12.92 6.30
C ALA A 279 23.47 -11.93 5.15
N VAL A 280 22.80 -10.77 5.19
CA VAL A 280 22.87 -9.78 4.10
C VAL A 280 24.32 -9.33 3.85
N GLU A 281 25.11 -9.12 4.91
CA GLU A 281 26.54 -8.78 4.79
C GLU A 281 27.38 -9.88 4.11
N ALA A 282 26.87 -11.12 4.14
CA ALA A 282 27.44 -12.29 3.48
C ALA A 282 27.14 -12.34 1.97
N PHE A 283 26.33 -11.45 1.42
CA PHE A 283 25.94 -11.50 0.01
C PHE A 283 26.09 -10.12 -0.63
N ASN A 284 27.04 -9.97 -1.55
CA ASN A 284 27.40 -8.66 -2.14
C ASN A 284 26.26 -7.96 -2.90
N HIS A 285 25.22 -8.68 -3.32
CA HIS A 285 24.08 -8.17 -4.09
C HIS A 285 22.75 -8.26 -3.35
N LEU A 286 22.80 -8.47 -2.03
CA LEU A 286 21.64 -8.43 -1.16
C LEU A 286 21.80 -7.22 -0.23
N THR A 287 20.74 -6.43 -0.08
CA THR A 287 20.66 -5.40 0.96
C THR A 287 19.34 -5.56 1.72
N VAL A 288 19.29 -5.10 2.96
CA VAL A 288 18.05 -5.11 3.77
C VAL A 288 16.95 -4.34 3.04
N ASP A 289 17.31 -3.20 2.44
CA ASP A 289 16.41 -2.37 1.63
C ASP A 289 15.83 -3.12 0.43
N ASP A 290 16.67 -3.84 -0.33
CA ASP A 290 16.21 -4.60 -1.49
C ASP A 290 15.25 -5.73 -1.10
N VAL A 291 15.54 -6.44 0.01
CA VAL A 291 14.66 -7.50 0.54
C VAL A 291 13.30 -6.94 0.92
N CYS A 292 13.26 -5.85 1.69
CA CYS A 292 12.02 -5.21 2.13
C CYS A 292 11.21 -4.68 0.92
N SER A 293 11.88 -4.02 -0.04
CA SER A 293 11.23 -3.50 -1.24
C SER A 293 10.69 -4.62 -2.12
N TYR A 294 11.42 -5.72 -2.27
CA TYR A 294 10.96 -6.89 -3.00
C TYR A 294 9.69 -7.47 -2.39
N LEU A 295 9.67 -7.70 -1.07
CA LEU A 295 8.52 -8.28 -0.38
C LEU A 295 7.25 -7.47 -0.58
N VAL A 296 7.36 -6.15 -0.45
CA VAL A 296 6.22 -5.25 -0.68
C VAL A 296 5.73 -5.30 -2.13
N LYS A 297 6.64 -5.32 -3.11
CA LYS A 297 6.28 -5.44 -4.54
C LYS A 297 5.63 -6.77 -4.86
N GLU A 298 6.13 -7.85 -4.27
CA GLU A 298 5.62 -9.21 -4.46
C GLU A 298 4.19 -9.34 -3.90
N LEU A 299 3.92 -8.83 -2.70
CA LEU A 299 2.57 -8.81 -2.12
C LEU A 299 1.55 -8.10 -3.01
N VAL A 300 1.98 -6.99 -3.62
CA VAL A 300 1.17 -6.22 -4.58
C VAL A 300 0.93 -7.03 -5.86
N ALA A 301 1.97 -7.70 -6.39
CA ALA A 301 1.90 -8.52 -7.60
C ALA A 301 0.97 -9.74 -7.41
N GLN A 302 0.99 -10.36 -6.24
CA GLN A 302 0.10 -11.46 -5.86
C GLN A 302 -1.37 -11.02 -5.71
N GLY A 303 -1.67 -9.72 -5.80
CA GLY A 303 -3.02 -9.20 -5.76
C GLY A 303 -3.69 -9.32 -4.39
N VAL A 304 -2.92 -9.55 -3.31
CA VAL A 304 -3.42 -9.67 -1.93
C VAL A 304 -4.26 -8.45 -1.55
N LEU A 305 -3.82 -7.26 -2.00
CA LEU A 305 -4.52 -5.98 -1.77
C LEU A 305 -5.78 -5.78 -2.64
N LYS A 306 -5.93 -6.52 -3.76
CA LYS A 306 -7.08 -6.39 -4.69
C LYS A 306 -8.23 -7.36 -4.37
N THR A 307 -8.00 -8.35 -3.51
CA THR A 307 -9.05 -9.28 -3.06
C THR A 307 -10.08 -8.65 -2.12
N ILE A 308 -9.85 -7.40 -1.71
CA ILE A 308 -10.73 -6.61 -0.86
C ILE A 308 -12.01 -6.29 -1.62
N LYS A 309 -13.16 -6.74 -1.11
CA LYS A 309 -14.46 -6.46 -1.73
C LYS A 309 -14.73 -4.94 -1.66
N PRO A 310 -15.07 -4.28 -2.78
CA PRO A 310 -15.57 -2.92 -2.75
C PRO A 310 -16.94 -2.94 -2.08
N GLY A 311 -17.01 -2.56 -0.81
CA GLY A 311 -18.26 -2.68 -0.03
C GLY A 311 -18.28 -1.84 1.23
N ASP A 312 -17.21 -1.85 2.02
CA ASP A 312 -17.19 -1.12 3.30
C ASP A 312 -16.11 -0.03 3.29
N TRP A 313 -16.49 1.16 2.84
CA TRP A 313 -15.68 2.39 2.97
C TRP A 313 -15.19 2.69 4.40
N PHE A 314 -15.81 2.04 5.39
CA PHE A 314 -15.70 2.39 6.81
C PHE A 314 -14.87 1.40 7.64
N HIS A 315 -14.63 0.18 7.16
CA HIS A 315 -13.96 -0.86 7.95
C HIS A 315 -12.63 -1.24 7.32
N THR A 316 -11.55 -1.14 8.10
CA THR A 316 -10.25 -1.67 7.72
C THR A 316 -10.28 -3.20 7.81
N GLN A 317 -10.05 -3.90 6.70
CA GLN A 317 -10.14 -5.36 6.67
C GLN A 317 -8.81 -6.04 7.02
N GLN A 318 -7.68 -5.33 6.89
CA GLN A 318 -6.33 -5.93 6.93
C GLN A 318 -5.33 -5.22 7.86
N THR A 319 -5.77 -4.82 9.06
CA THR A 319 -4.90 -4.11 10.03
C THR A 319 -3.63 -4.88 10.40
N SER A 320 -3.70 -6.22 10.52
CA SER A 320 -2.53 -7.05 10.84
C SER A 320 -1.49 -7.04 9.72
N LEU A 321 -1.91 -7.19 8.46
CA LEU A 321 -1.01 -7.19 7.30
C LEU A 321 -0.29 -5.84 7.17
N PHE A 322 -1.00 -4.73 7.34
CA PHE A 322 -0.37 -3.40 7.28
C PHE A 322 0.62 -3.17 8.41
N THR A 323 0.40 -3.78 9.59
CA THR A 323 1.37 -3.74 10.69
C THR A 323 2.62 -4.57 10.35
N GLU A 324 2.46 -5.75 9.75
CA GLU A 324 3.59 -6.57 9.29
C GLU A 324 4.42 -5.88 8.21
N ILE A 325 3.75 -5.21 7.26
CA ILE A 325 4.38 -4.40 6.22
C ILE A 325 5.10 -3.19 6.83
N ASP A 326 4.49 -2.52 7.80
CA ASP A 326 5.12 -1.39 8.49
C ASP A 326 6.39 -1.83 9.21
N ASN A 327 6.34 -2.95 9.93
CA ASN A 327 7.50 -3.53 10.59
C ASN A 327 8.61 -3.88 9.58
N CYS A 328 8.26 -4.44 8.43
CA CYS A 328 9.24 -4.72 7.37
C CYS A 328 9.91 -3.43 6.86
N LEU A 329 9.13 -2.38 6.58
CA LEU A 329 9.64 -1.10 6.08
C LEU A 329 10.49 -0.34 7.10
N GLN A 330 10.27 -0.54 8.41
CA GLN A 330 11.08 0.09 9.47
C GLN A 330 12.54 -0.38 9.49
N HIS A 331 12.86 -1.54 8.91
CA HIS A 331 14.23 -2.04 8.81
C HIS A 331 15.01 -1.44 7.64
N MET A 332 14.36 -0.65 6.77
CA MET A 332 15.04 -0.02 5.64
C MET A 332 15.82 1.21 6.10
N ASP A 333 17.11 1.26 5.76
CA ASP A 333 18.00 2.38 6.04
C ASP A 333 17.85 3.49 4.99
N ASN A 334 17.56 3.13 3.74
CA ASN A 334 17.34 4.10 2.67
C ASN A 334 15.93 4.70 2.74
N GLU A 335 15.83 5.88 3.35
CA GLU A 335 14.58 6.63 3.50
C GLU A 335 13.89 6.97 2.15
N GLU A 336 14.64 7.15 1.05
CA GLU A 336 14.06 7.39 -0.27
C GLU A 336 13.35 6.15 -0.81
N MET A 337 13.99 4.99 -0.68
CA MET A 337 13.49 3.72 -1.16
C MET A 337 12.29 3.26 -0.33
N LYS A 338 12.35 3.45 0.99
CA LYS A 338 11.26 3.22 1.94
C LYS A 338 10.02 4.05 1.60
N LYS A 339 10.18 5.37 1.40
CA LYS A 339 9.12 6.26 0.92
C LYS A 339 8.55 5.82 -0.43
N THR A 340 9.42 5.53 -1.40
CA THR A 340 9.01 5.16 -2.77
C THR A 340 8.22 3.86 -2.77
N THR A 341 8.68 2.86 -2.01
CA THR A 341 8.00 1.58 -1.85
C THR A 341 6.62 1.77 -1.20
N ALA A 342 6.52 2.56 -0.13
CA ALA A 342 5.23 2.86 0.49
C ALA A 342 4.27 3.62 -0.46
N ALA A 343 4.75 4.66 -1.15
CA ALA A 343 3.91 5.53 -1.97
C ALA A 343 3.47 4.92 -3.31
N TYR A 344 4.38 4.27 -4.02
CA TYR A 344 4.13 3.77 -5.37
C TYR A 344 3.72 2.30 -5.40
N CYS A 345 4.24 1.46 -4.51
CA CYS A 345 3.88 0.05 -4.50
C CYS A 345 2.62 -0.20 -3.65
N LEU A 346 2.55 0.31 -2.41
CA LEU A 346 1.39 0.06 -1.55
C LEU A 346 0.22 1.00 -1.88
N LEU A 347 0.42 2.31 -1.78
CA LEU A 347 -0.69 3.26 -1.86
C LEU A 347 -1.36 3.32 -3.25
N CYS A 348 -0.63 3.14 -4.34
CA CYS A 348 -1.22 3.09 -5.69
C CYS A 348 -2.02 1.81 -5.97
N ASN A 349 -1.73 0.72 -5.26
CA ASN A 349 -2.35 -0.59 -5.51
C ASN A 349 -3.38 -1.00 -4.44
N THR A 350 -3.53 -0.19 -3.39
CA THR A 350 -4.57 -0.38 -2.37
C THR A 350 -5.90 0.23 -2.88
N PRO A 351 -7.00 -0.54 -2.88
CA PRO A 351 -8.31 -0.06 -3.34
C PRO A 351 -8.85 1.06 -2.44
N GLU A 352 -9.68 1.94 -3.01
CA GLU A 352 -10.24 3.09 -2.30
C GLU A 352 -11.07 2.66 -1.08
N GLY A 353 -10.86 3.33 0.06
CA GLY A 353 -11.55 3.04 1.32
C GLY A 353 -10.67 3.26 2.56
N ALA A 354 -11.10 2.72 3.71
CA ALA A 354 -10.41 2.87 4.99
C ALA A 354 -8.97 2.31 5.00
N ASP A 355 -8.73 1.21 4.27
CA ASP A 355 -7.42 0.59 4.13
C ASP A 355 -6.44 1.50 3.35
N GLN A 356 -6.90 2.17 2.29
CA GLN A 356 -6.11 3.16 1.56
C GLN A 356 -5.71 4.35 2.44
N VAL A 357 -6.60 4.81 3.32
CA VAL A 357 -6.29 5.89 4.26
C VAL A 357 -5.22 5.47 5.27
N THR A 358 -5.30 4.24 5.77
CA THR A 358 -4.29 3.69 6.70
C THR A 358 -2.92 3.65 6.05
N ILE A 359 -2.83 3.14 4.81
CA ILE A 359 -1.59 3.14 4.03
C ILE A 359 -1.13 4.56 3.67
N ALA A 360 -2.05 5.47 3.36
CA ALA A 360 -1.72 6.85 3.05
C ALA A 360 -1.07 7.55 4.26
N LYS A 361 -1.54 7.24 5.48
CA LYS A 361 -0.95 7.73 6.73
C LYS A 361 0.47 7.20 6.95
N ILE A 362 0.70 5.89 6.76
CA ILE A 362 2.04 5.29 6.83
C ILE A 362 2.98 5.94 5.81
N THR A 363 2.51 6.10 4.58
CA THR A 363 3.25 6.73 3.48
C THR A 363 3.61 8.18 3.80
N TYR A 364 2.67 8.94 4.36
CA TYR A 364 2.89 10.33 4.74
C TYR A 364 3.92 10.46 5.86
N ARG A 365 3.88 9.58 6.88
CA ARG A 365 4.90 9.52 7.94
C ARG A 365 6.31 9.33 7.37
N TYR A 366 6.50 8.34 6.49
CA TYR A 366 7.80 8.09 5.87
C TYR A 366 8.23 9.23 4.92
N ALA A 367 7.29 9.90 4.26
CA ALA A 367 7.61 11.08 3.49
C ALA A 367 8.07 12.26 4.38
N GLN A 368 7.54 12.40 5.59
CA GLN A 368 8.00 13.38 6.58
C GLN A 368 9.40 13.04 7.10
N GLU A 369 9.66 11.78 7.47
CA GLU A 369 10.99 11.30 7.89
C GLU A 369 12.04 11.60 6.82
N TYR A 370 11.77 11.23 5.56
CA TYR A 370 12.64 11.53 4.42
C TYR A 370 12.90 13.02 4.20
N ARG A 371 11.88 13.88 4.41
CA ARG A 371 12.04 15.34 4.30
C ARG A 371 12.94 15.90 5.41
N ASN A 372 12.86 15.33 6.61
CA ASN A 372 13.64 15.79 7.76
C ASN A 372 15.11 15.34 7.69
N ALA A 373 15.39 14.20 7.04
CA ALA A 373 16.75 13.70 6.89
C ALA A 373 17.63 14.60 6.02
N GLU A 374 17.11 15.13 4.90
CA GLU A 374 17.86 16.04 4.00
C GLU A 374 16.93 17.08 3.33
N PRO A 375 17.04 18.39 3.65
CA PRO A 375 16.15 19.43 3.14
C PRO A 375 16.56 19.93 1.75
N ASP A 376 16.52 19.06 0.74
CA ASP A 376 16.76 19.44 -0.67
C ASP A 376 15.50 19.94 -1.39
N SER A 377 15.68 20.88 -2.31
CA SER A 377 14.58 21.47 -3.09
C SER A 377 13.83 20.45 -3.96
N CYS A 378 14.51 19.45 -4.53
CA CYS A 378 13.88 18.41 -5.35
C CYS A 378 13.03 17.43 -4.50
N LYS A 379 13.45 17.17 -3.26
CA LYS A 379 12.71 16.33 -2.29
C LYS A 379 11.40 16.98 -1.84
N SER A 380 11.35 18.32 -1.84
CA SER A 380 10.11 19.06 -1.53
C SER A 380 8.97 18.80 -2.53
N ILE A 381 9.29 18.64 -3.82
CA ILE A 381 8.29 18.38 -4.88
C ILE A 381 7.71 16.98 -4.71
N SER A 382 8.56 15.98 -4.46
CA SER A 382 8.11 14.61 -4.24
C SER A 382 7.34 14.46 -2.93
N PHE A 383 7.69 15.20 -1.88
CA PHE A 383 6.91 15.31 -0.64
C PHE A 383 5.51 15.87 -0.91
N THR A 384 5.43 17.01 -1.62
CA THR A 384 4.15 17.67 -1.94
C THR A 384 3.20 16.73 -2.71
N LYS A 385 3.73 15.86 -3.58
CA LYS A 385 2.92 14.85 -4.29
C LYS A 385 2.31 13.82 -3.33
N VAL A 386 3.08 13.32 -2.37
CA VAL A 386 2.61 12.35 -1.37
C VAL A 386 1.60 13.01 -0.43
N GLU A 387 1.88 14.24 0.02
CA GLU A 387 1.00 15.03 0.86
C GLU A 387 -0.37 15.27 0.20
N LYS A 388 -0.39 15.72 -1.05
CA LYS A 388 -1.65 15.89 -1.81
C LYS A 388 -2.43 14.57 -1.95
N LYS A 389 -1.74 13.45 -2.12
CA LYS A 389 -2.38 12.13 -2.22
C LYS A 389 -2.97 11.68 -0.88
N TYR A 390 -2.26 11.92 0.22
CA TYR A 390 -2.74 11.70 1.57
C TYR A 390 -3.98 12.54 1.90
N GLN A 391 -3.91 13.85 1.65
CA GLN A 391 -5.04 14.77 1.82
C GLN A 391 -6.26 14.36 0.99
N ARG A 392 -6.04 13.93 -0.26
CA ARG A 392 -7.11 13.40 -1.13
C ARG A 392 -7.79 12.19 -0.51
N CYS A 393 -7.03 11.19 -0.04
CA CYS A 393 -7.60 9.97 0.54
C CYS A 393 -8.44 10.27 1.78
N LEU A 394 -7.94 11.16 2.66
CA LEU A 394 -8.66 11.58 3.86
C LEU A 394 -9.93 12.36 3.54
N SER A 395 -9.84 13.34 2.64
CA SER A 395 -11.00 14.15 2.24
C SER A 395 -12.11 13.28 1.66
N LEU A 396 -11.73 12.31 0.82
CA LEU A 396 -12.65 11.33 0.25
C LEU A 396 -13.35 10.50 1.34
N GLN A 397 -12.60 10.00 2.32
CA GLN A 397 -13.17 9.28 3.47
C GLN A 397 -14.12 10.16 4.30
N ILE A 398 -13.75 11.41 4.57
CA ILE A 398 -14.58 12.37 5.33
C ILE A 398 -15.91 12.61 4.62
N LEU A 399 -15.90 12.81 3.30
CA LEU A 399 -17.12 13.01 2.51
C LEU A 399 -18.02 11.77 2.55
N HIS A 400 -17.46 10.56 2.38
CA HIS A 400 -18.24 9.32 2.48
C HIS A 400 -18.81 9.10 3.90
N LYS A 401 -18.01 9.33 4.95
CA LYS A 401 -18.42 9.22 6.36
C LYS A 401 -19.56 10.15 6.72
N ASN A 402 -19.57 11.36 6.18
CA ASN A 402 -20.60 12.36 6.44
C ASN A 402 -21.74 12.34 5.40
N LYS A 403 -21.81 11.34 4.50
CA LYS A 403 -22.83 11.22 3.43
C LYS A 403 -22.87 12.42 2.48
N LEU A 404 -21.70 12.98 2.18
CA LEU A 404 -21.46 14.13 1.30
C LEU A 404 -20.60 13.72 0.08
N ALA A 405 -20.59 12.45 -0.30
CA ALA A 405 -19.81 11.92 -1.43
C ALA A 405 -20.53 12.10 -2.77
N ASP A 406 -21.14 13.26 -3.00
CA ASP A 406 -21.76 13.60 -4.28
C ASP A 406 -20.65 14.03 -5.27
N GLN A 407 -20.79 13.69 -6.56
CA GLN A 407 -19.76 13.94 -7.58
C GLN A 407 -19.27 15.39 -7.60
N ILE A 408 -20.18 16.34 -7.38
CA ILE A 408 -19.90 17.79 -7.34
C ILE A 408 -18.83 18.13 -6.29
N TYR A 409 -18.83 17.43 -5.15
CA TYR A 409 -17.83 17.61 -4.09
C TYR A 409 -16.56 16.81 -4.35
N LEU A 410 -16.70 15.60 -4.93
CA LEU A 410 -15.57 14.74 -5.27
C LEU A 410 -14.61 15.41 -6.27
N ASP A 411 -15.15 16.17 -7.22
CA ASP A 411 -14.36 16.92 -8.21
C ASP A 411 -13.54 18.07 -7.58
N LEU A 412 -13.91 18.54 -6.38
CA LEU A 412 -13.29 19.67 -5.68
C LEU A 412 -12.31 19.28 -4.57
N ILE A 413 -12.04 17.98 -4.37
CA ILE A 413 -11.23 17.46 -3.24
C ILE A 413 -9.84 18.12 -3.13
N LEU A 414 -9.23 18.52 -4.24
CA LEU A 414 -7.89 19.13 -4.24
C LEU A 414 -7.89 20.64 -4.00
N ASN A 415 -9.07 21.29 -4.01
CA ASN A 415 -9.25 22.73 -3.81
C ASN A 415 -10.15 22.97 -2.57
N ILE A 416 -9.53 22.97 -1.38
CA ILE A 416 -10.26 23.03 -0.10
C ILE A 416 -11.21 24.24 0.00
N ASP A 417 -10.80 25.44 -0.41
CA ASP A 417 -11.64 26.64 -0.31
C ASP A 417 -12.91 26.52 -1.17
N GLN A 418 -12.77 25.99 -2.40
CA GLN A 418 -13.89 25.78 -3.32
C GLN A 418 -14.80 24.65 -2.81
N LEU A 419 -14.22 23.59 -2.25
CA LEU A 419 -14.98 22.49 -1.65
C LEU A 419 -15.80 22.98 -0.46
N LEU A 420 -15.19 23.73 0.46
CA LEU A 420 -15.89 24.28 1.62
C LEU A 420 -17.00 25.25 1.20
N GLU A 421 -16.75 26.12 0.22
CA GLU A 421 -17.78 27.01 -0.32
C GLU A 421 -18.95 26.22 -0.93
N ALA A 422 -18.66 25.21 -1.74
CA ALA A 422 -19.69 24.34 -2.33
C ALA A 422 -20.51 23.59 -1.28
N LEU A 423 -19.87 23.11 -0.20
CA LEU A 423 -20.53 22.45 0.92
C LEU A 423 -21.50 23.39 1.64
N TYR A 424 -21.11 24.65 1.90
CA TYR A 424 -22.00 25.63 2.55
C TYR A 424 -23.09 26.21 1.64
N GLN A 425 -22.99 26.01 0.33
CA GLN A 425 -24.04 26.36 -0.62
C GLN A 425 -25.09 25.25 -0.84
N ASP A 426 -24.89 24.07 -0.22
CA ASP A 426 -25.77 22.91 -0.35
C ASP A 426 -27.24 23.24 -0.02
N VAL A 427 -28.14 22.84 -0.92
CA VAL A 427 -29.58 23.07 -0.82
C VAL A 427 -30.18 22.38 0.42
N ARG A 428 -29.58 21.30 0.91
CA ARG A 428 -29.99 20.57 2.12
C ARG A 428 -29.98 21.47 3.36
N ILE A 429 -29.10 22.48 3.42
CA ILE A 429 -29.06 23.45 4.52
C ILE A 429 -30.36 24.25 4.59
N ILE A 430 -30.86 24.72 3.44
CA ILE A 430 -32.10 25.51 3.36
C ILE A 430 -33.30 24.63 3.72
N LYS A 431 -33.35 23.40 3.17
CA LYS A 431 -34.44 22.45 3.44
C LYS A 431 -34.55 22.12 4.93
N ARG A 432 -33.42 21.95 5.63
CA ARG A 432 -33.37 21.72 7.08
C ARG A 432 -33.93 22.88 7.90
N ALA A 433 -33.77 24.12 7.42
CA ALA A 433 -34.32 25.28 8.12
C ALA A 433 -35.84 25.40 7.95
N GLU A 434 -36.41 24.83 6.89
CA GLU A 434 -37.85 24.87 6.60
C GLU A 434 -38.61 23.69 7.21
N HIS A 435 -37.96 22.51 7.29
CA HIS A 435 -38.57 21.29 7.80
C HIS A 435 -37.57 20.48 8.63
N VAL A 436 -38.07 19.73 9.63
CA VAL A 436 -37.24 18.81 10.40
C VAL A 436 -36.85 17.62 9.52
N ASP A 437 -35.65 17.67 8.94
CA ASP A 437 -35.07 16.58 8.15
C ASP A 437 -34.00 15.83 8.96
N PRO A 438 -34.30 14.63 9.49
CA PRO A 438 -33.34 13.82 10.24
C PRO A 438 -32.23 13.22 9.37
N TYR A 439 -32.34 13.28 8.04
CA TYR A 439 -31.35 12.73 7.11
C TYR A 439 -30.37 13.78 6.56
N CYS A 440 -30.48 15.04 6.99
CA CYS A 440 -29.57 16.11 6.59
C CYS A 440 -28.15 15.84 7.16
N PRO A 441 -27.11 15.73 6.30
CA PRO A 441 -25.75 15.49 6.74
C PRO A 441 -25.19 16.67 7.54
N ASP A 442 -24.30 16.40 8.50
CA ASP A 442 -23.63 17.43 9.28
C ASP A 442 -22.47 18.05 8.50
N ILE A 443 -22.79 19.06 7.70
CA ILE A 443 -21.82 19.80 6.90
C ILE A 443 -20.81 20.57 7.78
N ASN A 444 -21.20 21.03 8.97
CA ASN A 444 -20.27 21.76 9.85
C ASN A 444 -19.16 20.82 10.34
N LYS A 445 -19.54 19.61 10.78
CA LYS A 445 -18.60 18.58 11.20
C LYS A 445 -17.67 18.15 10.05
N ALA A 446 -18.22 17.94 8.85
CA ALA A 446 -17.41 17.59 7.67
C ALA A 446 -16.41 18.70 7.34
N ALA A 447 -16.83 19.97 7.42
CA ALA A 447 -15.96 21.12 7.18
C ALA A 447 -14.85 21.26 8.25
N ASP A 448 -15.14 20.95 9.52
CA ASP A 448 -14.13 20.94 10.58
C ASP A 448 -13.09 19.84 10.35
N GLU A 449 -13.53 18.61 10.07
CA GLU A 449 -12.64 17.48 9.73
C GLU A 449 -11.79 17.78 8.50
N LEU A 450 -12.35 18.40 7.46
CA LEU A 450 -11.61 18.80 6.25
C LEU A 450 -10.59 19.91 6.55
N ALA A 451 -10.95 20.94 7.30
CA ALA A 451 -10.04 22.03 7.63
C ALA A 451 -8.83 21.55 8.45
N GLU A 452 -9.02 20.56 9.34
CA GLU A 452 -7.94 19.92 10.08
C GLU A 452 -6.93 19.23 9.15
N VAL A 453 -7.40 18.52 8.11
CA VAL A 453 -6.54 17.83 7.14
C VAL A 453 -5.64 18.77 6.34
N PHE A 454 -6.14 19.96 6.00
CA PHE A 454 -5.41 20.96 5.23
C PHE A 454 -4.70 22.02 6.09
N GLY A 455 -4.92 22.01 7.41
CA GLY A 455 -4.40 23.05 8.31
C GLY A 455 -5.01 24.44 8.07
N SER A 456 -6.23 24.51 7.57
CA SER A 456 -6.92 25.76 7.23
C SER A 456 -7.66 26.36 8.44
N ASP A 457 -7.65 27.69 8.58
CA ASP A 457 -8.44 28.38 9.61
C ASP A 457 -9.92 28.42 9.21
N ILE A 458 -10.66 27.40 9.63
CA ILE A 458 -12.10 27.28 9.39
C ILE A 458 -12.90 28.42 10.01
N VAL A 459 -12.42 29.02 11.11
CA VAL A 459 -13.12 30.12 11.78
C VAL A 459 -13.01 31.39 10.94
N ALA A 460 -11.83 31.71 10.41
CA ALA A 460 -11.64 32.81 9.48
C ALA A 460 -12.45 32.62 8.20
N PHE A 461 -12.47 31.40 7.65
CA PHE A 461 -13.26 31.08 6.45
C PHE A 461 -14.77 31.24 6.70
N ARG A 462 -15.30 30.69 7.80
CA ARG A 462 -16.71 30.85 8.18
C ARG A 462 -17.08 32.31 8.44
N LYS A 463 -16.20 33.10 9.06
CA LYS A 463 -16.42 34.56 9.24
C LYS A 463 -16.64 35.25 7.91
N LYS A 464 -15.76 34.97 6.92
CA LYS A 464 -15.88 35.50 5.56
C LYS A 464 -17.22 35.09 4.94
N LEU A 465 -17.55 33.79 4.94
CA LEU A 465 -18.81 33.30 4.40
C LEU A 465 -20.04 33.88 5.08
N ILE A 466 -20.03 34.05 6.41
CA ILE A 466 -21.14 34.68 7.13
C ILE A 466 -21.31 36.12 6.68
N VAL A 467 -20.22 36.90 6.59
CA VAL A 467 -20.28 38.28 6.10
C VAL A 467 -20.81 38.33 4.66
N ASP A 468 -20.34 37.43 3.79
CA ASP A 468 -20.82 37.31 2.40
C ASP A 468 -22.30 36.88 2.33
N CYS A 469 -22.79 36.05 3.25
CA CYS A 469 -24.22 35.68 3.34
C CYS A 469 -25.09 36.81 3.90
N LEU A 470 -24.51 37.66 4.76
CA LEU A 470 -25.21 38.80 5.35
C LEU A 470 -25.25 40.00 4.40
N LEU A 471 -24.26 40.16 3.53
CA LEU A 471 -24.20 41.18 2.48
C LEU A 471 -24.80 40.62 1.18
N ASP A 472 -25.96 41.10 0.74
CA ASP A 472 -26.50 40.69 -0.57
C ASP A 472 -25.51 41.11 -1.67
N SER A 473 -25.02 40.15 -2.47
CA SER A 473 -23.99 40.27 -3.50
C SER A 473 -24.33 41.22 -4.68
N ASN A 474 -25.41 41.99 -4.57
CA ASN A 474 -25.80 43.02 -5.53
C ASN A 474 -25.46 44.46 -5.06
N LEU A 475 -24.95 44.65 -3.84
CA LEU A 475 -24.29 45.90 -3.46
C LEU A 475 -22.85 45.85 -3.98
N GLY A 476 -22.68 46.17 -5.26
CA GLY A 476 -21.39 46.18 -5.91
C GLY A 476 -20.38 47.03 -5.15
N ASN A 477 -19.43 46.36 -4.51
CA ASN A 477 -18.09 46.89 -4.30
C ASN A 477 -17.12 45.96 -5.03
N SER A 478 -16.51 46.53 -6.06
CA SER A 478 -15.45 45.98 -6.87
C SER A 478 -14.22 45.62 -6.02
N SER A 479 -14.06 44.35 -5.67
CA SER A 479 -12.75 43.75 -5.40
C SER A 479 -12.85 42.24 -5.18
N SER A 480 -13.01 41.46 -6.25
CA SER A 480 -12.43 40.11 -6.41
C SER A 480 -12.98 39.49 -7.70
N GLU A 481 -12.48 39.94 -8.84
CA GLU A 481 -12.71 39.28 -10.13
C GLU A 481 -11.77 38.08 -10.25
N MET A 482 -12.13 36.93 -9.65
CA MET A 482 -11.66 35.63 -10.18
C MET A 482 -12.36 34.38 -9.62
N SER A 483 -13.05 34.43 -8.47
CA SER A 483 -13.70 33.23 -7.91
C SER A 483 -15.17 33.04 -8.31
N SER A 484 -15.83 34.05 -8.88
CA SER A 484 -17.29 34.06 -9.06
C SER A 484 -17.82 33.46 -10.37
N ILE A 485 -16.94 32.94 -11.24
CA ILE A 485 -17.31 32.55 -12.61
C ILE A 485 -17.94 31.15 -12.66
N PHE A 486 -17.55 30.23 -11.77
CA PHE A 486 -18.06 28.85 -11.81
C PHE A 486 -19.42 28.69 -11.10
N CYS A 487 -19.62 29.33 -9.94
CA CYS A 487 -20.87 29.27 -9.17
C CYS A 487 -22.04 30.00 -9.85
N ARG A 488 -21.76 30.89 -10.82
CA ARG A 488 -22.80 31.59 -11.60
C ARG A 488 -23.58 30.67 -12.52
N ASN A 489 -22.99 29.55 -12.95
CA ASN A 489 -23.60 28.66 -13.95
C ASN A 489 -24.64 27.68 -13.36
N LEU A 490 -24.68 27.48 -12.04
CA LEU A 490 -25.71 26.65 -11.39
C LEU A 490 -27.01 27.41 -11.05
N ASN A 491 -27.00 28.75 -11.11
CA ASN A 491 -28.14 29.61 -10.75
C ASN A 491 -28.89 30.20 -11.97
N ILE A 492 -28.85 29.54 -13.13
CA ILE A 492 -29.68 29.92 -14.29
C ILE A 492 -31.03 29.21 -14.20
N VAL A 493 -31.82 29.47 -13.14
CA VAL A 493 -33.30 29.42 -13.20
C VAL A 493 -33.84 30.33 -12.10
N ASN A 494 -34.59 31.36 -12.50
CA ASN A 494 -35.41 32.28 -11.69
C ASN A 494 -34.67 33.28 -10.78
N LYS A 495 -34.50 34.50 -11.31
CA LYS A 495 -34.28 35.72 -10.51
C LYS A 495 -35.56 36.05 -9.71
N ASP A 496 -35.66 35.52 -8.50
CA ASP A 496 -36.44 36.12 -7.40
C ASP A 496 -35.46 36.62 -6.34
N GLN A 497 -35.33 37.94 -6.20
CA GLN A 497 -34.37 38.57 -5.28
C GLN A 497 -34.76 38.39 -3.79
N SER A 498 -36.04 38.16 -3.49
CA SER A 498 -36.55 38.01 -2.12
C SER A 498 -36.24 36.64 -1.50
N THR A 499 -36.28 35.56 -2.30
CA THR A 499 -36.02 34.18 -1.84
C THR A 499 -34.52 33.94 -1.62
N SER A 500 -33.66 34.52 -2.45
CA SER A 500 -32.19 34.45 -2.30
C SER A 500 -31.70 35.05 -0.97
N SER A 501 -32.25 36.20 -0.58
CA SER A 501 -31.80 36.94 0.62
C SER A 501 -32.14 36.21 1.92
N GLU A 502 -33.32 35.59 2.01
CA GLU A 502 -33.74 34.81 3.18
C GLU A 502 -33.00 33.46 3.26
N ASN A 503 -32.75 32.84 2.11
CA ASN A 503 -31.92 31.63 2.03
C ASN A 503 -30.48 31.87 2.50
N ASN A 504 -29.90 33.03 2.17
CA ASN A 504 -28.58 33.39 2.67
C ASN A 504 -28.56 33.61 4.19
N LEU A 505 -29.65 34.13 4.78
CA LEU A 505 -29.76 34.25 6.24
C LEU A 505 -29.89 32.87 6.91
N LYS A 506 -30.66 31.95 6.31
CA LYS A 506 -30.74 30.54 6.76
C LYS A 506 -29.38 29.85 6.71
N ARG A 507 -28.60 30.05 5.63
CA ARG A 507 -27.21 29.55 5.51
C ARG A 507 -26.29 30.15 6.57
N ALA A 508 -26.34 31.47 6.77
CA ALA A 508 -25.54 32.12 7.81
C ALA A 508 -25.87 31.57 9.21
N ALA A 509 -27.15 31.39 9.52
CA ALA A 509 -27.59 30.80 10.78
C ALA A 509 -27.07 29.36 10.94
N TYR A 510 -27.10 28.56 9.88
CA TYR A 510 -26.56 27.20 9.88
C TYR A 510 -25.05 27.15 10.15
N ILE A 511 -24.27 28.02 9.50
CA ILE A 511 -22.82 28.10 9.74
C ILE A 511 -22.54 28.40 11.23
N CYS A 512 -23.35 29.27 11.84
CA CYS A 512 -23.23 29.65 13.24
C CYS A 512 -23.54 28.51 14.23
N LEU A 513 -24.16 27.41 13.79
CA LEU A 513 -24.41 26.24 14.64
C LEU A 513 -23.12 25.48 15.00
N SER A 514 -22.02 25.70 14.27
CA SER A 514 -20.71 25.07 14.54
C SER A 514 -20.15 25.40 15.94
N ASN A 515 -20.26 26.66 16.38
CA ASN A 515 -19.87 27.10 17.71
C ASN A 515 -20.79 28.22 18.20
N LEU A 516 -21.94 27.81 18.75
CA LEU A 516 -23.03 28.72 19.11
C LEU A 516 -22.57 29.92 19.93
N LYS A 517 -21.83 29.70 21.02
CA LYS A 517 -21.41 30.78 21.93
C LYS A 517 -20.52 31.82 21.23
N PHE A 518 -19.52 31.34 20.49
CA PHE A 518 -18.60 32.21 19.75
C PHE A 518 -19.34 33.05 18.71
N TRP A 519 -20.22 32.42 17.92
CA TRP A 519 -20.95 33.11 16.87
C TRP A 519 -22.02 34.06 17.42
N GLN A 520 -22.63 33.73 18.56
CA GLN A 520 -23.56 34.63 19.26
C GLN A 520 -22.87 35.93 19.69
N GLU A 521 -21.69 35.85 20.32
CA GLU A 521 -20.91 37.02 20.69
C GLU A 521 -20.42 37.80 19.47
N TYR A 522 -19.98 37.12 18.42
CA TYR A 522 -19.56 37.75 17.16
C TYR A 522 -20.70 38.53 16.51
N LEU A 523 -21.87 37.91 16.32
CA LEU A 523 -23.04 38.55 15.72
C LEU A 523 -23.58 39.69 16.59
N PHE A 524 -23.53 39.56 17.92
CA PHE A 524 -23.85 40.66 18.83
C PHE A 524 -22.90 41.84 18.65
N ARG A 525 -21.58 41.60 18.58
CA ARG A 525 -20.60 42.67 18.34
C ARG A 525 -20.82 43.35 16.99
N VAL A 526 -21.02 42.58 15.92
CA VAL A 526 -21.25 43.11 14.57
C VAL A 526 -22.58 43.89 14.50
N GLY A 527 -23.65 43.37 15.10
CA GLY A 527 -24.98 43.98 15.00
C GLY A 527 -25.22 45.15 15.96
N TYR A 528 -24.78 45.01 17.21
CA TYR A 528 -25.12 45.93 18.30
C TYR A 528 -23.99 46.90 18.64
N VAL A 529 -22.76 46.38 18.81
CA VAL A 529 -21.61 47.15 19.31
C VAL A 529 -20.89 47.93 18.20
N SER A 530 -20.89 47.43 16.96
CA SER A 530 -20.21 48.11 15.85
C SER A 530 -20.88 49.45 15.53
N ASP A 531 -20.06 50.50 15.41
CA ASP A 531 -20.45 51.82 14.92
C ASP A 531 -20.50 51.89 13.37
N ASP A 532 -20.33 50.76 12.68
CA ASP A 532 -20.45 50.69 11.22
C ASP A 532 -21.77 51.30 10.74
N SER A 533 -21.66 52.16 9.73
CA SER A 533 -22.80 52.83 9.08
C SER A 533 -23.66 51.89 8.24
N ASN A 534 -23.26 50.62 8.11
CA ASN A 534 -24.01 49.62 7.36
C ASN A 534 -25.15 49.02 8.20
N PHE A 535 -26.25 49.77 8.31
CA PHE A 535 -27.48 49.35 8.98
C PHE A 535 -28.04 48.02 8.45
N PHE A 536 -27.80 47.72 7.17
CA PHE A 536 -28.24 46.47 6.55
C PHE A 536 -27.51 45.26 7.15
N LEU A 537 -26.18 45.30 7.19
CA LEU A 537 -25.36 44.26 7.80
C LEU A 537 -25.72 44.08 9.28
N ARG A 538 -25.85 45.19 10.02
CA ARG A 538 -26.19 45.17 11.46
C ARG A 538 -27.55 44.53 11.73
N SER A 539 -28.58 44.94 10.97
CA SER A 539 -29.92 44.37 11.13
C SER A 539 -29.96 42.87 10.84
N ARG A 540 -29.24 42.40 9.80
CA ARG A 540 -29.19 40.98 9.45
C ARG A 540 -28.34 40.16 10.42
N ALA A 541 -27.26 40.72 10.95
CA ALA A 541 -26.47 40.08 11.99
C ALA A 541 -27.32 39.82 13.25
N LEU A 542 -28.13 40.79 13.68
CA LEU A 542 -29.05 40.62 14.80
C LEU A 542 -30.22 39.65 14.51
N LYS A 543 -30.75 39.64 13.27
CA LYS A 543 -31.74 38.63 12.83
C LYS A 543 -31.15 37.22 12.83
N CYS A 544 -29.90 37.06 12.41
CA CYS A 544 -29.17 35.80 12.48
C CYS A 544 -28.94 35.39 13.94
N LEU A 545 -28.57 36.33 14.82
CA LEU A 545 -28.44 36.10 16.26
C LEU A 545 -29.75 35.59 16.87
N LEU A 546 -30.88 36.18 16.49
CA LEU A 546 -32.21 35.75 16.92
C LEU A 546 -32.53 34.33 16.44
N ALA A 547 -32.13 33.97 15.22
CA ALA A 547 -32.39 32.64 14.66
C ALA A 547 -31.63 31.51 15.38
N ILE A 548 -30.46 31.80 15.94
CA ILE A 548 -29.60 30.80 16.61
C ILE A 548 -29.67 30.85 18.14
N SER A 549 -30.44 31.78 18.72
CA SER A 549 -30.45 32.04 20.17
C SER A 549 -31.86 32.01 20.74
N ASN A 550 -31.96 31.48 21.95
CA ASN A 550 -33.13 31.52 22.81
C ASN A 550 -33.20 32.83 23.62
N SER A 551 -34.39 33.17 24.10
CA SER A 551 -34.69 34.44 24.78
C SER A 551 -33.78 34.73 25.97
N GLU A 552 -33.46 33.71 26.77
CA GLU A 552 -32.56 33.83 27.93
C GLU A 552 -31.13 34.23 27.52
N THR A 553 -30.62 33.67 26.42
CA THR A 553 -29.27 33.96 25.91
C THR A 553 -29.17 35.39 25.39
N ILE A 554 -30.20 35.87 24.70
CA ILE A 554 -30.26 37.25 24.20
C ILE A 554 -30.30 38.25 25.36
N GLN A 555 -31.09 37.97 26.40
CA GLN A 555 -31.15 38.81 27.61
C GLN A 555 -29.79 38.86 28.32
N LYS A 556 -29.07 37.74 28.41
CA LYS A 556 -27.73 37.68 29.00
C LYS A 556 -26.69 38.51 28.22
N LEU A 557 -26.73 38.46 26.88
CA LEU A 557 -25.76 39.16 26.03
C LEU A 557 -26.04 40.66 25.91
N THR A 558 -27.32 41.05 25.84
CA THR A 558 -27.73 42.44 25.56
C THR A 558 -28.10 43.22 26.82
N THR A 559 -28.41 42.55 27.94
CA THR A 559 -29.05 43.11 29.14
C THR A 559 -30.43 43.75 28.90
N LEU A 560 -31.01 43.55 27.71
CA LEU A 560 -32.29 44.13 27.29
C LEU A 560 -33.42 43.09 27.35
N SER A 561 -34.65 43.57 27.50
CA SER A 561 -35.85 42.75 27.28
C SER A 561 -35.95 42.32 25.80
N MET A 562 -36.61 41.19 25.53
CA MET A 562 -36.83 40.72 24.15
C MET A 562 -37.61 41.74 23.30
N GLU A 563 -38.55 42.47 23.91
CA GLU A 563 -39.33 43.50 23.25
C GLU A 563 -38.44 44.69 22.84
N SER A 564 -37.57 45.14 23.75
CA SER A 564 -36.59 46.20 23.46
C SER A 564 -35.60 45.77 22.38
N PHE A 565 -35.16 44.50 22.40
CA PHE A 565 -34.26 43.95 21.39
C PHE A 565 -34.91 43.88 20.00
N MET A 566 -36.15 43.41 19.91
CA MET A 566 -36.91 43.41 18.65
C MET A 566 -37.10 44.82 18.10
N LYS A 567 -37.39 45.80 18.95
CA LYS A 567 -37.50 47.22 18.55
C LYS A 567 -36.20 47.76 17.95
N ILE A 568 -35.04 47.31 18.42
CA ILE A 568 -33.74 47.69 17.87
C ILE A 568 -33.53 47.06 16.48
N ILE A 569 -33.89 45.79 16.31
CA ILE A 569 -33.87 45.12 15.00
C ILE A 569 -34.81 45.83 14.01
N GLU A 570 -36.01 46.19 14.45
CA GLU A 570 -37.00 46.93 13.66
C GLU A 570 -36.46 48.31 13.25
N ASN A 571 -35.90 49.08 14.19
CA ASN A 571 -35.29 50.38 13.90
C ASN A 571 -34.12 50.26 12.91
N LEU A 572 -33.21 49.30 13.10
CA LEU A 572 -32.09 49.08 12.18
C LEU A 572 -32.56 48.60 10.81
N THR A 573 -33.60 47.76 10.76
CA THR A 573 -34.21 47.34 9.49
C THR A 573 -34.83 48.54 8.79
N LEU A 574 -35.56 49.40 9.51
CA LEU A 574 -36.13 50.64 8.99
C LEU A 574 -35.03 51.55 8.44
N SER A 575 -33.97 51.81 9.22
CA SER A 575 -32.81 52.60 8.81
C SER A 575 -32.12 52.04 7.56
N SER A 576 -32.06 50.71 7.43
CA SER A 576 -31.48 50.05 6.24
C SER A 576 -32.35 50.20 4.98
N ILE A 577 -33.68 50.26 5.14
CA ILE A 577 -34.61 50.48 4.03
C ILE A 577 -34.55 51.95 3.60
N THR A 578 -34.56 52.88 4.56
CA THR A 578 -34.56 54.32 4.29
C THR A 578 -33.22 54.83 3.77
N SER A 579 -32.09 54.24 4.20
CA SER A 579 -30.76 54.62 3.71
C SER A 579 -30.60 54.37 2.20
N LYS A 580 -31.28 53.37 1.64
CA LYS A 580 -31.28 53.09 0.18
C LYS A 580 -31.89 54.24 -0.65
N PHE A 581 -32.72 55.06 -0.03
CA PHE A 581 -33.37 56.21 -0.66
C PHE A 581 -32.88 57.55 -0.09
N SER A 582 -31.75 57.55 0.62
CA SER A 582 -31.17 58.73 1.28
C SER A 582 -32.14 59.44 2.23
N LEU A 583 -33.04 58.69 2.86
CA LEU A 583 -34.01 59.20 3.83
C LEU A 583 -33.44 59.05 5.25
N GLN A 584 -33.32 60.16 5.98
CA GLN A 584 -32.93 60.15 7.39
C GLN A 584 -34.11 59.77 8.28
N VAL A 585 -33.89 58.80 9.17
CA VAL A 585 -34.83 58.41 10.22
C VAL A 585 -34.40 59.13 11.49
N ASP A 586 -35.03 60.26 11.78
CA ASP A 586 -34.95 60.85 13.12
C ASP A 586 -35.98 60.18 14.02
N SER A 587 -35.64 60.01 15.30
CA SER A 587 -36.50 59.46 16.35
C SER A 587 -37.85 60.17 16.51
N ASN A 588 -38.02 61.35 15.91
CA ASN A 588 -39.24 62.17 15.93
C ASN A 588 -40.00 62.23 14.58
N GLN A 589 -39.56 61.56 13.52
CA GLN A 589 -40.30 61.54 12.25
C GLN A 589 -41.39 60.46 12.27
N SER A 590 -42.65 60.87 12.10
CA SER A 590 -43.75 59.92 11.97
C SER A 590 -43.54 59.02 10.75
N TRP A 591 -43.75 57.71 10.88
CA TRP A 591 -43.74 56.73 9.78
C TRP A 591 -44.60 57.16 8.57
N LYS A 592 -45.59 58.03 8.80
CA LYS A 592 -46.40 58.68 7.76
C LYS A 592 -45.59 59.54 6.78
N ASN A 593 -44.50 60.16 7.23
CA ASN A 593 -43.63 60.96 6.36
C ASN A 593 -42.71 60.09 5.51
N ILE A 594 -42.19 58.99 6.08
CA ILE A 594 -41.35 58.02 5.37
C ILE A 594 -42.18 57.33 4.27
N THR A 595 -43.37 56.84 4.62
CA THR A 595 -44.29 56.18 3.67
C THR A 595 -44.74 57.13 2.55
N LYS A 596 -45.02 58.41 2.85
CA LYS A 596 -45.32 59.43 1.83
C LYS A 596 -44.14 59.69 0.89
N LYS A 597 -42.92 59.83 1.41
CA LYS A 597 -41.72 60.05 0.58
C LYS A 597 -41.41 58.85 -0.31
N LEU A 598 -41.58 57.62 0.19
CA LEU A 598 -41.43 56.40 -0.60
C LEU A 598 -42.50 56.30 -1.70
N ALA A 599 -43.76 56.63 -1.39
CA ALA A 599 -44.84 56.69 -2.38
C ALA A 599 -44.60 57.77 -3.45
N GLN A 600 -43.91 58.88 -3.13
CA GLN A 600 -43.56 59.91 -4.10
C GLN A 600 -42.46 59.50 -5.09
N ILE A 601 -41.57 58.58 -4.71
CA ILE A 601 -40.50 58.07 -5.59
C ILE A 601 -41.09 57.17 -6.68
N GLY A 602 -42.07 56.33 -6.33
CA GLY A 602 -42.93 55.63 -7.29
C GLY A 602 -42.24 54.60 -8.19
N ASN A 603 -41.01 54.18 -7.90
CA ASN A 603 -40.31 53.11 -8.63
C ASN A 603 -40.54 51.72 -7.99
N PRO A 604 -40.31 50.60 -8.70
CA PRO A 604 -40.57 49.25 -8.17
C PRO A 604 -39.89 48.96 -6.82
N ASP A 605 -38.66 49.47 -6.62
CA ASP A 605 -37.90 49.29 -5.38
C ASP A 605 -38.49 50.09 -4.22
N SER A 606 -39.01 51.29 -4.48
CA SER A 606 -39.69 52.14 -3.50
C SER A 606 -41.05 51.57 -3.10
N ILE A 607 -41.77 50.92 -4.04
CA ILE A 607 -43.00 50.18 -3.75
C ILE A 607 -42.70 48.94 -2.90
N ARG A 608 -41.61 48.21 -3.20
CA ARG A 608 -41.14 47.10 -2.34
C ARG A 608 -40.77 47.59 -0.94
N ALA A 609 -40.00 48.67 -0.85
CA ALA A 609 -39.61 49.28 0.42
C ALA A 609 -40.82 49.79 1.21
N LEU A 610 -41.80 50.39 0.53
CA LEU A 610 -43.05 50.85 1.14
C LEU A 610 -43.85 49.68 1.73
N ALA A 611 -43.95 48.58 0.99
CA ALA A 611 -44.57 47.34 1.45
C ALA A 611 -43.83 46.73 2.64
N GLU A 612 -42.49 46.65 2.59
CA GLU A 612 -41.65 46.16 3.68
C GLU A 612 -41.80 46.99 4.97
N VAL A 613 -41.87 48.32 4.86
CA VAL A 613 -42.14 49.21 6.00
C VAL A 613 -43.54 49.00 6.57
N CYS A 614 -44.56 48.85 5.70
CA CYS A 614 -45.93 48.61 6.14
C CYS A 614 -46.09 47.24 6.84
N MET A 615 -45.41 46.20 6.36
CA MET A 615 -45.37 44.90 7.02
C MET A 615 -44.60 44.95 8.35
N LEU A 616 -43.43 45.59 8.38
CA LEU A 616 -42.59 45.72 9.58
C LEU A 616 -43.33 46.43 10.72
N LEU A 617 -44.01 47.54 10.42
CA LEU A 617 -44.76 48.34 11.38
C LEU A 617 -46.21 47.88 11.58
N LYS A 618 -46.63 46.77 10.93
CA LYS A 618 -48.00 46.24 10.94
C LYS A 618 -49.08 47.30 10.64
N ILE A 619 -48.84 48.13 9.63
CA ILE A 619 -49.78 49.19 9.22
C ILE A 619 -50.94 48.55 8.45
N SER A 620 -52.15 48.69 8.97
CA SER A 620 -53.39 48.13 8.41
C SER A 620 -54.31 49.17 7.74
N GLN A 621 -53.75 50.22 7.15
CA GLN A 621 -54.54 51.23 6.46
C GLN A 621 -54.80 50.84 5.00
N VAL A 622 -56.07 50.72 4.61
CA VAL A 622 -56.53 50.29 3.26
C VAL A 622 -55.84 51.11 2.16
N ASN A 623 -55.83 52.44 2.28
CA ASN A 623 -55.32 53.36 1.26
C ASN A 623 -53.84 53.10 0.89
N TYR A 624 -53.03 52.68 1.86
CA TYR A 624 -51.61 52.38 1.61
C TYR A 624 -51.45 51.05 0.88
N TRP A 625 -52.23 50.03 1.28
CA TRP A 625 -52.19 48.71 0.65
C TRP A 625 -52.81 48.69 -0.74
N GLU A 626 -53.89 49.43 -0.98
CA GLU A 626 -54.44 49.67 -2.32
C GLU A 626 -53.38 50.29 -3.23
N TYR A 627 -52.69 51.34 -2.76
CA TYR A 627 -51.60 51.97 -3.50
C TYR A 627 -50.43 51.00 -3.78
N ILE A 628 -49.99 50.22 -2.79
CA ILE A 628 -48.90 49.24 -2.95
C ILE A 628 -49.28 48.17 -3.98
N ILE A 629 -50.47 47.58 -3.84
CA ILE A 629 -50.91 46.45 -4.65
C ILE A 629 -51.15 46.87 -6.10
N VAL A 630 -51.83 47.99 -6.34
CA VAL A 630 -52.09 48.51 -7.70
C VAL A 630 -50.77 48.85 -8.42
N ASN A 631 -49.81 49.47 -7.72
CA ASN A 631 -48.52 49.79 -8.34
C ASN A 631 -47.64 48.55 -8.51
N ALA A 632 -47.66 47.59 -7.58
CA ALA A 632 -46.94 46.32 -7.73
C ALA A 632 -47.49 45.49 -8.90
N GLU A 633 -48.79 45.52 -9.16
CA GLU A 633 -49.42 44.95 -10.35
C GLU A 633 -49.00 45.69 -11.63
N HIS A 634 -49.00 47.02 -11.61
CA HIS A 634 -48.52 47.84 -12.74
C HIS A 634 -47.06 47.54 -13.12
N PHE A 635 -46.20 47.28 -12.13
CA PHE A 635 -44.80 46.93 -12.33
C PHE A 635 -44.55 45.42 -12.57
N GLY A 636 -45.59 44.59 -12.62
CA GLY A 636 -45.46 43.15 -12.87
C GLY A 636 -44.73 42.39 -11.76
N MET A 637 -44.82 42.85 -10.51
CA MET A 637 -44.12 42.28 -9.35
C MET A 637 -44.84 41.05 -8.77
N PHE A 638 -45.18 40.07 -9.62
CA PHE A 638 -46.06 38.95 -9.28
C PHE A 638 -45.58 38.06 -8.12
N SER A 639 -44.26 37.84 -7.97
CA SER A 639 -43.72 37.07 -6.82
C SER A 639 -43.84 37.82 -5.49
N ALA A 640 -43.75 39.15 -5.50
CA ALA A 640 -43.91 39.98 -4.32
C ALA A 640 -45.40 40.22 -3.98
N LEU A 641 -46.25 40.35 -4.99
CA LEU A 641 -47.70 40.52 -4.85
C LEU A 641 -48.33 39.41 -4.02
N ARG A 642 -47.93 38.15 -4.26
CA ARG A 642 -48.41 37.01 -3.48
C ARG A 642 -48.15 37.21 -1.98
N LYS A 643 -46.94 37.58 -1.60
CA LYS A 643 -46.56 37.84 -0.21
C LYS A 643 -47.37 38.99 0.40
N TYR A 644 -47.63 40.04 -0.37
CA TYR A 644 -48.44 41.19 0.07
C TYR A 644 -49.90 40.80 0.29
N LEU A 645 -50.46 39.96 -0.59
CA LEU A 645 -51.83 39.46 -0.49
C LEU A 645 -52.02 38.48 0.68
N GLU A 646 -51.05 37.61 0.95
CA GLU A 646 -51.04 36.72 2.12
C GLU A 646 -50.97 37.53 3.44
N PHE A 647 -50.15 38.58 3.51
CA PHE A 647 -50.11 39.47 4.68
C PHE A 647 -51.44 40.19 4.89
N THR A 648 -52.03 40.72 3.81
CA THR A 648 -53.30 41.44 3.84
C THR A 648 -54.49 40.51 4.08
N GLU A 649 -54.39 39.20 3.88
CA GLU A 649 -55.45 38.23 4.17
C GLU A 649 -55.81 38.15 5.67
N THR A 650 -54.85 38.48 6.55
CA THR A 650 -55.02 38.50 8.01
C THR A 650 -55.76 39.74 8.52
N GLN A 651 -56.00 40.70 7.64
CA GLN A 651 -56.68 41.97 7.89
C GLN A 651 -57.93 41.96 6.98
N ASP A 652 -59.08 42.51 7.39
CA ASP A 652 -60.39 42.35 6.70
C ASP A 652 -60.53 42.89 5.24
N TYR A 653 -59.46 42.96 4.45
CA TYR A 653 -59.46 43.42 3.04
C TYR A 653 -60.02 42.41 2.03
N ARG A 654 -60.45 41.22 2.47
CA ARG A 654 -60.90 40.10 1.62
C ARG A 654 -62.08 40.42 0.68
N TYR A 655 -62.75 41.55 0.92
CA TYR A 655 -63.91 42.01 0.14
C TYR A 655 -63.62 43.28 -0.67
N GLU A 656 -62.41 43.81 -0.61
CA GLU A 656 -62.04 45.01 -1.35
C GLU A 656 -61.79 44.71 -2.84
N LYS A 657 -62.22 45.62 -3.72
CA LYS A 657 -62.17 45.41 -5.17
C LYS A 657 -60.75 45.24 -5.70
N PHE A 658 -59.78 45.98 -5.15
CA PHE A 658 -58.38 45.87 -5.56
C PHE A 658 -57.79 44.49 -5.17
N TYR A 659 -58.18 43.94 -4.01
CA TYR A 659 -57.69 42.66 -3.51
C TYR A 659 -58.14 41.51 -4.41
N ILE A 660 -59.43 41.47 -4.77
CA ILE A 660 -60.00 40.46 -5.66
C ILE A 660 -59.33 40.54 -7.05
N ARG A 661 -59.26 41.74 -7.63
CA ARG A 661 -58.67 41.97 -8.95
C ARG A 661 -57.20 41.50 -9.04
N THR A 662 -56.41 41.76 -8.01
CA THR A 662 -54.99 41.37 -8.04
C THR A 662 -54.81 39.86 -7.89
N TRP A 663 -55.67 39.16 -7.13
CA TRP A 663 -55.69 37.69 -7.13
C TRP A 663 -56.03 37.12 -8.51
N GLU A 664 -57.01 37.71 -9.21
CA GLU A 664 -57.34 37.33 -10.59
C GLU A 664 -56.14 37.53 -11.54
N SER A 665 -55.45 38.67 -11.43
CA SER A 665 -54.24 38.99 -12.20
C SER A 665 -53.09 38.00 -11.95
N LEU A 666 -52.90 37.57 -10.70
CA LEU A 666 -51.91 36.54 -10.33
C LEU A 666 -52.23 35.16 -10.90
N ILE A 667 -53.51 34.78 -10.90
CA ILE A 667 -53.96 33.50 -11.46
C ILE A 667 -53.78 33.50 -12.98
N ASP A 668 -54.22 34.56 -13.66
CA ASP A 668 -54.04 34.72 -15.10
C ASP A 668 -52.55 34.72 -15.49
N HIS A 669 -51.69 35.40 -14.72
CA HIS A 669 -50.24 35.35 -14.94
C HIS A 669 -49.69 33.92 -14.73
N SER A 670 -50.07 33.25 -13.65
CA SER A 670 -49.59 31.90 -13.33
C SER A 670 -49.99 30.87 -14.39
N ILE A 671 -51.24 30.94 -14.89
CA ILE A 671 -51.74 30.09 -15.98
C ILE A 671 -50.91 30.35 -17.26
N ASN A 672 -50.77 31.61 -17.67
CA ASN A 672 -50.01 31.97 -18.88
C ASN A 672 -48.54 31.55 -18.82
N THR A 673 -47.94 31.56 -17.62
CA THR A 673 -46.54 31.14 -17.43
C THR A 673 -46.40 29.61 -17.43
N SER A 674 -47.40 28.89 -16.92
CA SER A 674 -47.41 27.41 -16.85
C SER A 674 -47.60 26.73 -18.21
N LEU A 675 -48.27 27.37 -19.18
CA LEU A 675 -48.48 26.87 -20.54
C LEU A 675 -47.18 26.66 -21.34
N ASN A 676 -46.06 27.22 -20.87
CA ASN A 676 -44.74 27.14 -21.51
C ASN A 676 -43.73 26.24 -20.75
N MET A 677 -44.17 25.49 -19.72
CA MET A 677 -43.29 24.66 -18.87
C MET A 677 -43.32 23.18 -19.25
N ARG A 678 -42.32 22.40 -18.82
CA ARG A 678 -42.27 20.93 -19.01
C ARG A 678 -43.29 20.23 -18.10
N GLU A 679 -43.72 19.02 -18.49
CA GLU A 679 -44.83 18.27 -17.87
C GLU A 679 -44.72 18.09 -16.33
N GLU A 680 -43.53 17.76 -15.80
CA GLU A 680 -43.28 17.63 -14.35
C GLU A 680 -43.32 18.97 -13.58
N GLU A 681 -42.96 20.08 -14.24
CA GLU A 681 -43.01 21.43 -13.68
C GLU A 681 -44.42 22.01 -13.77
N MET A 682 -45.18 21.60 -14.78
CA MET A 682 -46.57 21.96 -15.03
C MET A 682 -47.49 21.43 -13.92
N GLU A 683 -47.29 20.20 -13.43
CA GLU A 683 -48.08 19.64 -12.32
C GLU A 683 -47.90 20.48 -11.03
N LYS A 684 -46.66 20.82 -10.67
CA LYS A 684 -46.37 21.71 -9.52
C LYS A 684 -46.93 23.12 -9.71
N ALA A 685 -46.90 23.63 -10.94
CA ALA A 685 -47.50 24.92 -11.27
C ALA A 685 -49.04 24.88 -11.14
N CYS A 686 -49.69 23.81 -11.60
CA CYS A 686 -51.13 23.58 -11.46
C CYS A 686 -51.55 23.49 -10.00
N TRP A 687 -50.80 22.76 -9.16
CA TRP A 687 -51.03 22.75 -7.70
C TRP A 687 -50.90 24.14 -7.09
N LYS A 688 -49.89 24.92 -7.49
CA LYS A 688 -49.74 26.32 -7.04
C LYS A 688 -50.91 27.20 -7.46
N ILE A 689 -51.41 27.05 -8.69
CA ILE A 689 -52.57 27.79 -9.21
C ILE A 689 -53.83 27.41 -8.42
N TYR A 690 -54.04 26.11 -8.17
CA TYR A 690 -55.14 25.60 -7.36
C TYR A 690 -55.14 26.16 -5.94
N PHE A 691 -54.00 26.17 -5.26
CA PHE A 691 -53.87 26.77 -3.93
C PHE A 691 -54.09 28.28 -3.94
N CYS A 692 -53.58 29.02 -4.93
CA CYS A 692 -53.86 30.45 -5.07
C CYS A 692 -55.36 30.72 -5.22
N ALA A 693 -56.07 29.89 -6.00
CA ALA A 693 -57.51 30.00 -6.21
C ALA A 693 -58.34 29.67 -4.96
N GLN A 694 -57.87 28.77 -4.08
CA GLN A 694 -58.51 28.48 -2.79
C GLN A 694 -58.39 29.63 -1.78
N MET A 695 -57.29 30.38 -1.82
CA MET A 695 -57.01 31.48 -0.87
C MET A 695 -57.79 32.76 -1.20
N SER A 696 -58.28 32.88 -2.43
CA SER A 696 -59.03 34.03 -2.92
C SER A 696 -60.54 33.82 -2.85
N SER A 697 -61.28 34.86 -2.44
CA SER A 697 -62.75 34.96 -2.48
C SER A 697 -63.29 35.15 -3.92
N ILE A 698 -62.92 34.25 -4.84
CA ILE A 698 -63.23 34.37 -6.27
C ILE A 698 -64.73 34.15 -6.54
N THR A 699 -65.30 35.00 -7.40
CA THR A 699 -66.64 34.81 -7.98
C THR A 699 -66.69 33.66 -9.00
N PHE A 700 -67.81 32.95 -9.01
CA PHE A 700 -68.17 31.73 -9.78
C PHE A 700 -67.66 31.64 -11.24
N THR A 701 -67.47 32.75 -11.95
CA THR A 701 -67.09 32.83 -13.37
C THR A 701 -65.68 32.31 -13.70
N GLN A 702 -64.72 32.31 -12.76
CA GLN A 702 -63.34 31.88 -13.04
C GLN A 702 -63.00 30.46 -12.60
N SER A 703 -63.80 29.84 -11.72
CA SER A 703 -63.70 28.40 -11.42
C SER A 703 -63.75 27.54 -12.70
N ARG A 704 -64.47 28.03 -13.71
CA ARG A 704 -64.62 27.43 -15.04
C ARG A 704 -63.36 27.47 -15.92
N LYS A 705 -62.49 28.48 -15.75
CA LYS A 705 -61.22 28.64 -16.50
C LYS A 705 -60.06 27.82 -15.92
N ILE A 706 -60.11 27.51 -14.63
CA ILE A 706 -59.11 26.67 -13.95
C ILE A 706 -59.41 25.18 -14.18
N ILE A 707 -60.69 24.84 -14.39
CA ILE A 707 -61.16 23.48 -14.69
C ILE A 707 -60.97 23.10 -16.18
N GLN A 708 -60.99 24.09 -17.09
CA GLN A 708 -60.65 23.92 -18.51
C GLN A 708 -59.14 23.93 -18.69
#